data_AF-A0A5P2D7B0-F1
#
_entry.id   AF-A0A5P2D7B0-F1
#
_cell.length_a   1.000
_cell.length_b   1.000
_cell.length_c   1.000
_cell.angle_alpha   90.00
_cell.angle_beta   90.00
_cell.angle_gamma   90.00
#
_symmetry.space_group_name_H-M   'P 1'
#
loop_
_entity.id
_entity.type
_entity.pdbx_description
1 polymer ?
#
loop_
_entity_poly.entity_id
_entity_poly.type
_entity_poly.pdbx_seq_one_letter_code
_entity_poly.pdbx_strand_id
1 'polypeptide(L)'
;MTTEGDEAEEAGQGPQTFTFLYENEQFTVSGFERSLPDLSSVSERGALVKAGLTSTGTALGLDSWHAVARAIVSPDSAAAQLRAQKGRLAALIEEHVEGATLRSLHTRAWLTELFPGLQPRTGQEALPIEDPHVLGDIDDTGKPLACVVYTYRDLAHLRAHLRQTIAATRRANPDPYDQSILARRITRAVIAHPARLEFTDGSEPIDVLVVRDGITRLTSAWALLTGEDSPGPEQIARTATDLLLAEKPQRRGMEKPRSQRMAVGRQEALAGLQAEFYQGLGSQHPADRSVRLGQTLVVPAQITVGLRMHGATGLPAEEVFDDAVRSILASVHVEFKVWESAAQNVEVGSRALRRVHLSGQTETALLEGTVGLALGRRSPEELPQIFNDQRIPGTPLWRAVYLVHQLTRPEVFDQVKRHAKDIKGTRRMTTPGYAELLGPIIDLPWRGAKSATLKQARNAWANGGVLSKAVMGEWSPVPCEDFTTLVPPALAGDRDAQRTLAVAGGTALLTDKLVTRNVGSAVGNTVPWRTNVDQLIAGLAENEEGLWLLAVAANAFDAERECANSFSPAQLLSRDQAEMYTIPDVDLARPDRLRRDRGGVAALALTPWRLVLASDPVRARELEDEEEGEDTELDIAELIETKRRALVRAIETAEEKLDDLLACVASPEAKQTTLTAFGSLPEWEPIDDRVRALAAVIYNHRPEALDEDDEDEETEEDWE
;
A
#
# COMPACT_ATOMS: atom_id res chain seq x y z
N MET A 1 -54.79 54.82 6.23
CA MET A 1 -55.27 53.43 6.00
C MET A 1 -54.82 53.04 4.60
N THR A 2 -53.61 52.53 4.54
CA THR A 2 -52.95 52.01 3.34
C THR A 2 -52.16 50.81 3.85
N THR A 3 -52.68 49.63 3.54
CA THR A 3 -52.05 48.34 3.77
C THR A 3 -50.95 48.17 2.74
N GLU A 4 -49.69 48.34 3.15
CA GLU A 4 -48.54 47.79 2.44
C GLU A 4 -48.44 46.32 2.84
N GLY A 5 -48.55 45.46 1.83
CA GLY A 5 -48.25 44.04 1.96
C GLY A 5 -46.74 43.86 1.98
N ASP A 6 -46.21 43.38 3.10
CA ASP A 6 -44.98 42.61 3.12
C ASP A 6 -45.27 41.27 2.44
N GLU A 7 -45.19 41.27 1.11
CA GLU A 7 -45.04 40.05 0.33
C GLU A 7 -43.66 39.46 0.59
N ALA A 8 -43.67 38.33 1.31
CA ALA A 8 -42.66 37.28 1.36
C ALA A 8 -41.56 37.36 0.28
N GLU A 9 -40.44 38.00 0.62
CA GLU A 9 -39.20 37.98 -0.15
C GLU A 9 -38.24 36.90 0.40
N GLU A 10 -38.70 35.65 0.50
CA GLU A 10 -37.81 34.52 0.86
C GLU A 10 -38.13 33.27 0.02
N ALA A 11 -37.83 33.35 -1.28
CA ALA A 11 -37.69 32.17 -2.13
C ALA A 11 -36.68 32.44 -3.26
N GLY A 12 -35.47 31.89 -3.12
CA GLY A 12 -34.61 31.59 -4.27
C GLY A 12 -33.47 32.57 -4.55
N GLN A 13 -32.57 32.82 -3.60
CA GLN A 13 -31.20 33.13 -4.01
C GLN A 13 -30.54 31.85 -4.52
N GLY A 14 -30.19 31.82 -5.81
CA GLY A 14 -29.47 30.71 -6.43
C GLY A 14 -28.09 30.45 -5.80
N PRO A 15 -27.33 29.46 -6.30
CA PRO A 15 -26.05 29.08 -5.72
C PRO A 15 -25.10 30.28 -5.61
N GLN A 16 -24.54 30.51 -4.42
CA GLN A 16 -23.69 31.65 -4.12
C GLN A 16 -22.21 31.33 -4.37
N THR A 17 -21.44 32.36 -4.71
CA THR A 17 -19.98 32.31 -4.78
C THR A 17 -19.42 33.39 -3.86
N PHE A 18 -18.53 33.02 -2.96
CA PHE A 18 -17.90 33.96 -2.02
C PHE A 18 -16.51 33.48 -1.63
N THR A 19 -15.74 34.40 -1.04
CA THR A 19 -14.41 34.11 -0.56
C THR A 19 -14.45 33.54 0.85
N PHE A 20 -13.69 32.49 1.09
CA PHE A 20 -13.64 31.73 2.33
C PHE A 20 -12.21 31.62 2.83
N LEU A 21 -12.03 31.65 4.16
CA LEU A 21 -10.73 31.49 4.81
C LEU A 21 -10.73 30.13 5.52
N TYR A 22 -9.70 29.31 5.26
CA TYR A 22 -9.50 28.04 5.93
C TYR A 22 -8.01 27.87 6.17
N GLU A 23 -7.60 27.60 7.41
CA GLU A 23 -6.17 27.46 7.78
C GLU A 23 -5.29 28.66 7.35
N ASN A 24 -5.86 29.87 7.41
CA ASN A 24 -5.26 31.13 6.96
C ASN A 24 -5.04 31.25 5.43
N GLU A 25 -5.56 30.31 4.64
CA GLU A 25 -5.56 30.38 3.19
C GLU A 25 -6.92 30.84 2.67
N GLN A 26 -6.89 31.79 1.73
CA GLN A 26 -8.09 32.38 1.14
C GLN A 26 -8.39 31.71 -0.19
N PHE A 27 -9.59 31.15 -0.35
CA PHE A 27 -10.05 30.60 -1.62
C PHE A 27 -11.53 30.88 -1.89
N THR A 28 -11.96 30.63 -3.13
CA THR A 28 -13.34 30.86 -3.55
C THR A 28 -14.18 29.61 -3.34
N VAL A 29 -15.25 29.73 -2.55
CA VAL A 29 -16.33 28.75 -2.47
C VAL A 29 -17.31 29.05 -3.58
N SER A 30 -17.57 28.06 -4.43
CA SER A 30 -18.49 28.15 -5.56
C SER A 30 -19.69 27.22 -5.37
N GLY A 31 -20.86 27.65 -5.86
CA GLY A 31 -22.07 26.83 -5.84
C GLY A 31 -22.62 26.52 -4.44
N PHE A 32 -22.39 27.39 -3.46
CA PHE A 32 -22.93 27.20 -2.12
C PHE A 32 -24.45 27.42 -2.11
N GLU A 33 -25.19 26.38 -1.74
CA GLU A 33 -26.64 26.45 -1.54
C GLU A 33 -26.92 26.81 -0.07
N ARG A 34 -27.79 27.80 0.17
CA ARG A 34 -28.25 28.18 1.52
C ARG A 34 -29.33 27.25 2.08
N SER A 35 -29.53 26.10 1.45
CA SER A 35 -30.43 25.05 1.92
C SER A 35 -29.75 23.70 1.75
N LEU A 36 -30.09 22.79 2.67
CA LEU A 36 -29.82 21.37 2.51
C LEU A 36 -31.09 20.68 2.04
N PRO A 37 -30.98 19.51 1.38
CA PRO A 37 -32.13 18.68 1.08
C PRO A 37 -32.88 18.25 2.35
N ASP A 38 -34.20 18.15 2.28
CA ASP A 38 -35.01 17.68 3.40
C ASP A 38 -34.73 16.20 3.72
N LEU A 39 -34.94 15.83 4.99
CA LEU A 39 -34.89 14.43 5.40
C LEU A 39 -36.06 13.66 4.78
N SER A 40 -35.75 12.53 4.15
CA SER A 40 -36.77 11.70 3.52
C SER A 40 -37.76 11.10 4.53
N SER A 41 -39.04 11.20 4.18
CA SER A 41 -40.14 10.61 4.93
C SER A 41 -40.10 9.08 4.86
N VAL A 42 -40.85 8.41 5.76
CA VAL A 42 -41.01 6.95 5.71
C VAL A 42 -41.74 6.52 4.43
N SER A 43 -42.67 7.34 3.93
CA SER A 43 -43.45 7.04 2.73
C SER A 43 -42.59 7.04 1.46
N GLU A 44 -41.76 8.07 1.26
CA GLU A 44 -40.85 8.17 0.10
C GLU A 44 -39.85 7.01 0.09
N ARG A 45 -39.27 6.70 1.26
CA ARG A 45 -38.37 5.55 1.42
C ARG A 45 -39.09 4.23 1.10
N GLY A 46 -40.32 4.05 1.58
CA GLY A 46 -41.14 2.88 1.28
C GLY A 46 -41.48 2.75 -0.22
N ALA A 47 -41.72 3.87 -0.91
CA ALA A 47 -41.98 3.89 -2.34
C ALA A 47 -40.75 3.44 -3.15
N LEU A 48 -39.55 3.86 -2.74
CA LEU A 48 -38.30 3.41 -3.34
C LEU A 48 -38.05 1.90 -3.12
N VAL A 49 -38.20 1.42 -1.89
CA VAL A 49 -38.06 -0.01 -1.56
C VAL A 49 -39.01 -0.85 -2.44
N LYS A 50 -40.28 -0.43 -2.53
CA LYS A 50 -41.27 -1.11 -3.38
C LYS A 50 -40.87 -1.09 -4.85
N ALA A 51 -40.45 0.05 -5.39
CA ALA A 51 -39.99 0.16 -6.78
C ALA A 51 -38.79 -0.76 -7.05
N GLY A 52 -37.83 -0.78 -6.13
CA GLY A 52 -36.64 -1.62 -6.18
C GLY A 52 -36.93 -3.11 -6.21
N LEU A 53 -37.81 -3.60 -5.33
CA LEU A 53 -38.22 -5.02 -5.26
C LEU A 53 -39.01 -5.48 -6.51
N THR A 54 -39.72 -4.56 -7.15
CA THR A 54 -40.50 -4.87 -8.37
C THR A 54 -39.69 -4.76 -9.67
N SER A 55 -38.48 -4.20 -9.62
CA SER A 55 -37.69 -3.95 -10.82
C SER A 55 -36.97 -5.22 -11.26
N THR A 56 -37.12 -5.61 -12.53
CA THR A 56 -36.41 -6.78 -13.10
C THR A 56 -34.91 -6.53 -13.31
N GLY A 57 -34.46 -5.29 -13.11
CA GLY A 57 -33.06 -4.88 -13.28
C GLY A 57 -32.22 -5.05 -12.02
N THR A 58 -32.84 -5.27 -10.87
CA THR A 58 -32.23 -5.22 -9.54
C THR A 58 -32.09 -6.62 -8.95
N ALA A 59 -31.22 -6.78 -7.97
CA ALA A 59 -30.98 -8.05 -7.29
C ALA A 59 -30.60 -7.77 -5.83
N LEU A 60 -31.57 -7.33 -5.01
CA LEU A 60 -31.33 -6.98 -3.61
C LEU A 60 -32.43 -7.53 -2.71
N GLY A 61 -32.04 -7.92 -1.49
CA GLY A 61 -32.97 -8.24 -0.41
C GLY A 61 -33.70 -7.00 0.12
N LEU A 62 -34.74 -7.24 0.93
CA LEU A 62 -35.57 -6.19 1.54
C LEU A 62 -34.76 -5.23 2.42
N ASP A 63 -33.91 -5.76 3.31
CA ASP A 63 -33.14 -4.95 4.25
C ASP A 63 -32.06 -4.12 3.56
N SER A 64 -31.43 -4.67 2.53
CA SER A 64 -30.49 -3.95 1.67
C SER A 64 -31.18 -2.78 0.95
N TRP A 65 -32.40 -2.97 0.45
CA TRP A 65 -33.20 -1.87 -0.11
C TRP A 65 -33.54 -0.79 0.92
N HIS A 66 -33.85 -1.19 2.16
CA HIS A 66 -34.05 -0.24 3.24
C HIS A 66 -32.76 0.56 3.53
N ALA A 67 -31.58 -0.05 3.48
CA ALA A 67 -30.31 0.67 3.61
C ALA A 67 -30.11 1.70 2.48
N VAL A 68 -30.33 1.28 1.22
CA VAL A 68 -30.27 2.20 0.05
C VAL A 68 -31.24 3.36 0.20
N ALA A 69 -32.50 3.08 0.57
CA ALA A 69 -33.52 4.11 0.67
C ALA A 69 -33.26 5.13 1.79
N ARG A 70 -32.59 4.72 2.88
CA ARG A 70 -32.14 5.65 3.93
C ARG A 70 -30.98 6.52 3.49
N ALA A 71 -30.03 5.94 2.76
CA ALA A 71 -28.84 6.64 2.30
C ALA A 71 -29.14 7.72 1.26
N ILE A 72 -30.10 7.48 0.36
CA ILE A 72 -30.42 8.38 -0.74
C ILE A 72 -31.14 9.64 -0.25
N VAL A 73 -30.68 10.78 -0.75
CA VAL A 73 -31.23 12.11 -0.43
C VAL A 73 -32.62 12.33 -1.03
N SER A 74 -32.87 11.82 -2.24
CA SER A 74 -34.17 11.97 -2.93
C SER A 74 -34.73 10.60 -3.36
N PRO A 75 -35.35 9.83 -2.44
CA PRO A 75 -35.84 8.48 -2.74
C PRO A 75 -36.86 8.42 -3.88
N ASP A 76 -37.72 9.44 -4.02
CA ASP A 76 -38.73 9.49 -5.09
C ASP A 76 -38.12 9.58 -6.48
N SER A 77 -37.06 10.38 -6.65
CA SER A 77 -36.30 10.47 -7.90
C SER A 77 -35.62 9.15 -8.24
N ALA A 78 -35.05 8.47 -7.25
CA ALA A 78 -34.47 7.13 -7.44
C ALA A 78 -35.54 6.08 -7.77
N ALA A 79 -36.72 6.16 -7.14
CA ALA A 79 -37.85 5.29 -7.43
C ALA A 79 -38.34 5.49 -8.87
N ALA A 80 -38.33 6.72 -9.37
CA ALA A 80 -38.66 7.03 -10.75
C ALA A 80 -37.66 6.41 -11.75
N GLN A 81 -36.34 6.42 -11.45
CA GLN A 81 -35.33 5.76 -12.29
C GLN A 81 -35.55 4.25 -12.40
N LEU A 82 -36.05 3.62 -11.34
CA LEU A 82 -36.30 2.17 -11.26
C LEU A 82 -37.58 1.73 -11.97
N ARG A 83 -38.55 2.63 -12.14
CA ARG A 83 -39.81 2.35 -12.84
C ARG A 83 -39.54 2.28 -14.35
N ALA A 84 -39.40 1.07 -14.86
CA ALA A 84 -39.36 0.80 -16.29
C ALA A 84 -40.63 1.38 -16.98
N GLN A 85 -40.46 2.25 -17.98
CA GLN A 85 -41.55 2.54 -18.91
C GLN A 85 -41.86 1.27 -19.72
N LYS A 86 -43.13 1.01 -20.06
CA LYS A 86 -43.52 -0.19 -20.84
C LYS A 86 -42.58 -0.41 -22.04
N GLY A 87 -41.88 -1.53 -22.05
CA GLY A 87 -40.96 -1.92 -23.13
C GLY A 87 -39.55 -1.31 -23.08
N ARG A 88 -39.18 -0.56 -22.03
CA ARG A 88 -37.83 -0.04 -21.81
C ARG A 88 -37.26 -0.53 -20.48
N LEU A 89 -35.95 -0.78 -20.42
CA LEU A 89 -35.25 -1.08 -19.17
C LEU A 89 -35.25 0.15 -18.25
N ALA A 90 -35.10 -0.07 -16.94
CA ALA A 90 -34.90 0.99 -15.96
C ALA A 90 -33.69 1.87 -16.35
N ALA A 91 -33.71 3.15 -15.96
CA ALA A 91 -32.64 4.11 -16.25
C ALA A 91 -31.42 3.91 -15.34
N LEU A 92 -30.87 2.69 -15.36
CA LEU A 92 -29.71 2.27 -14.57
C LEU A 92 -28.47 2.35 -15.45
N ILE A 93 -27.33 2.71 -14.84
CA ILE A 93 -26.03 2.59 -15.49
C ILE A 93 -25.69 1.11 -15.54
N GLU A 94 -25.46 0.56 -16.74
CA GLU A 94 -25.00 -0.82 -16.93
C GLU A 94 -23.49 -0.85 -17.14
N GLU A 95 -22.80 -1.63 -16.32
CA GLU A 95 -21.36 -1.84 -16.39
C GLU A 95 -21.10 -3.31 -16.69
N HIS A 96 -20.50 -3.58 -17.86
CA HIS A 96 -20.15 -4.92 -18.29
C HIS A 96 -18.75 -5.26 -17.82
N VAL A 97 -18.64 -6.28 -16.99
CA VAL A 97 -17.38 -6.85 -16.53
C VAL A 97 -17.30 -8.31 -16.97
N GLU A 98 -16.14 -8.92 -16.78
CA GLU A 98 -15.91 -10.30 -17.21
C GLU A 98 -16.92 -11.25 -16.56
N GLY A 99 -17.89 -11.70 -17.37
CA GLY A 99 -18.94 -12.64 -16.99
C GLY A 99 -20.02 -12.12 -16.02
N ALA A 100 -20.10 -10.81 -15.76
CA ALA A 100 -21.25 -10.21 -15.08
C ALA A 100 -21.60 -8.83 -15.65
N THR A 101 -22.85 -8.41 -15.45
CA THR A 101 -23.28 -7.02 -15.65
C THR A 101 -23.77 -6.47 -14.33
N LEU A 102 -23.17 -5.36 -13.90
CA LEU A 102 -23.60 -4.59 -12.75
C LEU A 102 -24.55 -3.47 -13.20
N ARG A 103 -25.53 -3.18 -12.36
CA ARG A 103 -26.48 -2.09 -12.59
C ARG A 103 -26.51 -1.13 -11.41
N SER A 104 -26.31 0.13 -11.69
CA SER A 104 -26.11 1.16 -10.66
C SER A 104 -27.10 2.32 -10.79
N LEU A 105 -27.57 2.80 -9.64
CA LEU A 105 -28.30 4.07 -9.51
C LEU A 105 -27.29 5.21 -9.40
N HIS A 106 -27.48 6.25 -10.20
CA HIS A 106 -26.71 7.49 -10.05
C HIS A 106 -27.55 8.53 -9.30
N THR A 107 -27.08 8.92 -8.11
CA THR A 107 -27.86 9.72 -7.17
C THR A 107 -26.95 10.48 -6.19
N ARG A 108 -27.54 11.12 -5.18
CA ARG A 108 -26.85 11.71 -4.04
C ARG A 108 -27.20 10.94 -2.77
N ALA A 109 -26.22 10.76 -1.90
CA ALA A 109 -26.34 10.07 -0.63
C ALA A 109 -25.88 10.96 0.54
N TRP A 110 -26.44 10.71 1.72
CA TRP A 110 -25.99 11.32 2.96
C TRP A 110 -24.65 10.76 3.38
N LEU A 111 -23.67 11.62 3.69
CA LEU A 111 -22.35 11.20 4.19
C LEU A 111 -22.47 10.28 5.42
N THR A 112 -23.46 10.54 6.27
CA THR A 112 -23.73 9.78 7.49
C THR A 112 -24.18 8.34 7.23
N GLU A 113 -24.54 7.96 6.00
CA GLU A 113 -24.95 6.59 5.65
C GLU A 113 -23.88 5.83 4.83
N LEU A 114 -22.72 6.45 4.58
CA LEU A 114 -21.64 5.90 3.75
C LEU A 114 -20.50 5.35 4.59
N PHE A 115 -20.43 4.03 4.70
CA PHE A 115 -19.37 3.32 5.43
C PHE A 115 -18.15 3.11 4.52
N PRO A 116 -16.93 3.43 4.96
CA PRO A 116 -15.74 3.05 4.21
C PRO A 116 -15.57 1.53 4.22
N GLY A 117 -15.42 0.93 3.04
CA GLY A 117 -15.14 -0.50 2.88
C GLY A 117 -13.65 -0.82 2.76
N LEU A 118 -13.35 -2.07 2.37
CA LEU A 118 -11.99 -2.50 2.06
C LEU A 118 -11.43 -1.79 0.83
N GLN A 119 -10.25 -1.20 0.97
CA GLN A 119 -9.50 -0.61 -0.14
C GLN A 119 -8.43 -1.57 -0.66
N PRO A 120 -8.28 -1.70 -1.99
CA PRO A 120 -7.11 -2.36 -2.57
C PRO A 120 -5.78 -1.72 -2.15
N ARG A 121 -5.76 -0.39 -1.91
CA ARG A 121 -4.56 0.35 -1.49
C ARG A 121 -4.15 0.08 -0.04
N THR A 122 -5.09 -0.08 0.89
CA THR A 122 -4.75 -0.50 2.26
C THR A 122 -4.41 -1.98 2.31
N GLY A 123 -4.94 -2.80 1.39
CA GLY A 123 -4.61 -4.21 1.27
C GLY A 123 -3.15 -4.52 0.90
N GLN A 124 -2.31 -3.50 0.64
CA GLN A 124 -0.84 -3.65 0.49
C GLN A 124 -0.05 -3.25 1.75
N GLU A 125 -0.72 -2.63 2.73
CA GLU A 125 -0.19 -2.27 4.04
C GLU A 125 -0.68 -3.35 5.03
N ALA A 126 0.19 -3.92 5.88
CA ALA A 126 -0.33 -4.74 6.98
C ALA A 126 -0.62 -3.81 8.14
N LEU A 127 -1.90 -3.49 8.25
CA LEU A 127 -2.41 -2.72 9.36
C LEU A 127 -2.74 -3.68 10.52
N PRO A 128 -2.60 -3.25 11.78
CA PRO A 128 -2.66 -4.14 12.94
C PRO A 128 -4.04 -4.76 13.21
N ILE A 129 -5.11 -4.13 12.73
CA ILE A 129 -6.47 -4.68 12.79
C ILE A 129 -6.70 -5.50 11.52
N GLU A 130 -7.01 -6.78 11.71
CA GLU A 130 -7.38 -7.72 10.65
C GLU A 130 -8.53 -7.19 9.79
N ASP A 131 -8.52 -7.56 8.51
CA ASP A 131 -9.64 -7.30 7.63
C ASP A 131 -10.80 -8.28 7.92
N PRO A 132 -12.07 -7.85 7.79
CA PRO A 132 -13.22 -8.75 7.85
C PRO A 132 -13.17 -9.79 6.73
N HIS A 133 -13.84 -10.93 6.95
CA HIS A 133 -14.10 -11.87 5.87
C HIS A 133 -15.17 -11.30 4.94
N VAL A 134 -14.99 -11.43 3.61
CA VAL A 134 -15.84 -10.79 2.61
C VAL A 134 -16.28 -11.79 1.54
N LEU A 135 -17.59 -11.92 1.39
CA LEU A 135 -18.29 -12.70 0.37
C LEU A 135 -19.50 -11.94 -0.17
N GLY A 136 -19.97 -12.27 -1.36
CA GLY A 136 -21.26 -11.84 -1.88
C GLY A 136 -22.42 -12.55 -1.17
N ASP A 137 -23.54 -11.83 -1.02
CA ASP A 137 -24.77 -12.39 -0.48
C ASP A 137 -25.50 -13.21 -1.57
N ILE A 138 -26.22 -14.25 -1.14
CA ILE A 138 -27.02 -15.11 -2.01
C ILE A 138 -28.46 -15.17 -1.51
N ASP A 139 -29.41 -15.28 -2.42
CA ASP A 139 -30.81 -15.47 -2.05
C ASP A 139 -31.11 -16.92 -1.64
N ASP A 140 -32.32 -17.16 -1.14
CA ASP A 140 -32.80 -18.49 -0.73
C ASP A 140 -32.78 -19.53 -1.87
N THR A 141 -32.63 -19.08 -3.13
CA THR A 141 -32.54 -19.94 -4.32
C THR A 141 -31.10 -20.17 -4.77
N GLY A 142 -30.11 -19.66 -4.03
CA GLY A 142 -28.69 -19.74 -4.34
C GLY A 142 -28.24 -18.79 -5.44
N LYS A 143 -29.03 -17.76 -5.78
CA LYS A 143 -28.63 -16.77 -6.80
C LYS A 143 -27.91 -15.60 -6.13
N PRO A 144 -26.92 -15.02 -6.83
CA PRO A 144 -26.15 -13.92 -6.27
C PRO A 144 -26.96 -12.63 -6.21
N LEU A 145 -26.82 -11.91 -5.11
CA LEU A 145 -27.39 -10.59 -4.90
C LEU A 145 -26.32 -9.51 -5.15
N ALA A 146 -26.76 -8.29 -5.43
CA ALA A 146 -25.92 -7.09 -5.50
C ALA A 146 -25.56 -6.56 -4.10
N CYS A 147 -25.19 -7.46 -3.19
CA CYS A 147 -24.89 -7.20 -1.79
C CYS A 147 -23.65 -7.99 -1.38
N VAL A 148 -22.85 -7.42 -0.48
CA VAL A 148 -21.66 -8.08 0.10
C VAL A 148 -21.88 -8.30 1.59
N VAL A 149 -21.54 -9.47 2.09
CA VAL A 149 -21.47 -9.80 3.51
C VAL A 149 -20.06 -9.59 4.03
N TYR A 150 -19.92 -8.74 5.05
CA TYR A 150 -18.69 -8.53 5.79
C TYR A 150 -18.82 -9.18 7.17
N THR A 151 -18.03 -10.21 7.44
CA THR A 151 -18.03 -10.90 8.72
C THR A 151 -16.91 -10.38 9.61
N TYR A 152 -17.29 -9.79 10.73
CA TYR A 152 -16.39 -9.32 11.79
C TYR A 152 -16.44 -10.27 12.99
N ARG A 153 -15.44 -10.22 13.87
CA ARG A 153 -15.48 -10.96 15.15
C ARG A 153 -16.65 -10.50 16.02
N ASP A 154 -16.71 -9.19 16.24
CA ASP A 154 -17.69 -8.48 17.07
C ASP A 154 -17.79 -7.00 16.64
N LEU A 155 -18.60 -6.20 17.34
CA LEU A 155 -18.71 -4.76 17.06
C LEU A 155 -17.41 -3.98 17.33
N ALA A 156 -16.61 -4.41 18.32
CA ALA A 156 -15.36 -3.73 18.64
C ALA A 156 -14.36 -3.88 17.48
N HIS A 157 -14.33 -5.04 16.84
CA HIS A 157 -13.58 -5.30 15.62
C HIS A 157 -14.03 -4.38 14.48
N LEU A 158 -15.34 -4.28 14.21
CA LEU A 158 -15.86 -3.33 13.21
C LEU A 158 -15.42 -1.89 13.50
N ARG A 159 -15.57 -1.43 14.75
CA ARG A 159 -15.18 -0.08 15.16
C ARG A 159 -13.68 0.16 14.97
N ALA A 160 -12.84 -0.80 15.37
CA ALA A 160 -11.39 -0.71 15.22
C ALA A 160 -10.98 -0.66 13.74
N HIS A 161 -11.59 -1.53 12.91
CA HIS A 161 -11.34 -1.61 11.48
C HIS A 161 -11.74 -0.33 10.73
N LEU A 162 -12.92 0.24 11.03
CA LEU A 162 -13.34 1.52 10.45
C LEU A 162 -12.39 2.66 10.83
N ARG A 163 -12.00 2.74 12.12
CA ARG A 163 -11.07 3.78 12.58
C ARG A 163 -9.71 3.66 11.91
N GLN A 164 -9.18 2.44 11.83
CA GLN A 164 -7.93 2.15 11.13
C GLN A 164 -8.01 2.55 9.66
N THR A 165 -9.07 2.14 8.96
CA THR A 165 -9.26 2.42 7.53
C THR A 165 -9.25 3.93 7.25
N ILE A 166 -9.99 4.71 8.05
CA ILE A 166 -10.07 6.17 7.89
C ILE A 166 -8.73 6.83 8.21
N ALA A 167 -8.10 6.47 9.33
CA ALA A 167 -6.83 7.05 9.74
C ALA A 167 -5.70 6.71 8.76
N ALA A 168 -5.58 5.44 8.33
CA ALA A 168 -4.61 5.01 7.34
C ALA A 168 -4.83 5.74 6.00
N THR A 169 -6.08 5.85 5.54
CA THR A 169 -6.42 6.61 4.31
C THR A 169 -5.98 8.07 4.41
N ARG A 170 -6.16 8.71 5.58
CA ARG A 170 -5.72 10.10 5.79
C ARG A 170 -4.20 10.20 5.73
N ARG A 171 -3.47 9.32 6.43
CA ARG A 171 -1.99 9.34 6.45
C ARG A 171 -1.38 9.05 5.08
N ALA A 172 -1.99 8.16 4.31
CA ALA A 172 -1.53 7.78 2.98
C ALA A 172 -1.77 8.86 1.91
N ASN A 173 -2.49 9.95 2.23
CA ASN A 173 -2.79 11.02 1.27
C ASN A 173 -2.16 12.34 1.70
N PRO A 174 -0.94 12.67 1.21
CA PRO A 174 -0.23 13.90 1.60
C PRO A 174 -0.99 15.17 1.15
N ASP A 175 -1.73 15.08 0.04
CA ASP A 175 -2.55 16.16 -0.49
C ASP A 175 -4.05 15.83 -0.34
N PRO A 176 -4.66 16.08 0.83
CA PRO A 176 -6.07 15.82 1.07
C PRO A 176 -7.00 16.70 0.22
N TYR A 177 -8.20 16.19 -0.06
CA TYR A 177 -9.19 16.88 -0.91
C TYR A 177 -9.94 18.00 -0.18
N ASP A 178 -9.52 18.39 1.01
CA ASP A 178 -10.26 19.25 1.94
C ASP A 178 -10.58 20.61 1.28
N GLN A 179 -9.56 21.30 0.76
CA GLN A 179 -9.73 22.58 0.07
C GLN A 179 -10.59 22.44 -1.19
N SER A 180 -10.37 21.39 -1.99
CA SER A 180 -11.16 21.16 -3.20
C SER A 180 -12.64 20.92 -2.89
N ILE A 181 -12.93 20.20 -1.80
CA ILE A 181 -14.30 19.94 -1.36
C ILE A 181 -14.95 21.21 -0.85
N LEU A 182 -14.25 22.02 -0.06
CA LEU A 182 -14.78 23.32 0.39
C LEU A 182 -15.06 24.26 -0.79
N ALA A 183 -14.17 24.29 -1.78
CA ALA A 183 -14.30 25.18 -2.93
C ALA A 183 -15.44 24.78 -3.89
N ARG A 184 -15.67 23.47 -4.12
CA ARG A 184 -16.49 22.98 -5.24
C ARG A 184 -17.42 21.80 -4.91
N ARG A 185 -17.58 21.43 -3.64
CA ARG A 185 -18.19 20.18 -3.18
C ARG A 185 -17.40 18.96 -3.64
N ILE A 186 -17.88 17.79 -3.22
CA ILE A 186 -17.49 16.53 -3.83
C ILE A 186 -18.13 16.46 -5.22
N THR A 187 -17.32 16.54 -6.27
CA THR A 187 -17.82 16.57 -7.67
C THR A 187 -17.93 15.19 -8.29
N ARG A 188 -17.06 14.25 -7.90
CA ARG A 188 -17.02 12.88 -8.43
C ARG A 188 -17.80 11.93 -7.53
N ALA A 189 -18.64 11.12 -8.14
CA ALA A 189 -19.40 10.11 -7.41
C ALA A 189 -18.49 9.08 -6.73
N VAL A 190 -18.86 8.70 -5.50
CA VAL A 190 -18.32 7.52 -4.84
C VAL A 190 -18.96 6.27 -5.44
N ILE A 191 -18.23 5.16 -5.51
CA ILE A 191 -18.79 3.87 -5.92
C ILE A 191 -19.15 3.10 -4.66
N ALA A 192 -20.43 2.82 -4.49
CA ALA A 192 -20.99 2.21 -3.30
C ALA A 192 -21.87 1.01 -3.63
N HIS A 193 -22.00 0.09 -2.69
CA HIS A 193 -22.91 -1.04 -2.80
C HIS A 193 -23.50 -1.38 -1.42
N PRO A 194 -24.71 -1.95 -1.37
CA PRO A 194 -25.27 -2.49 -0.13
C PRO A 194 -24.35 -3.55 0.46
N ALA A 195 -24.32 -3.60 1.78
CA ALA A 195 -23.60 -4.62 2.51
C ALA A 195 -24.33 -5.02 3.80
N ARG A 196 -24.18 -6.29 4.18
CA ARG A 196 -24.58 -6.80 5.49
C ARG A 196 -23.34 -7.02 6.34
N LEU A 197 -23.31 -6.40 7.52
CA LEU A 197 -22.24 -6.61 8.50
C LEU A 197 -22.72 -7.70 9.46
N GLU A 198 -22.01 -8.81 9.51
CA GLU A 198 -22.29 -9.96 10.38
C GLU A 198 -21.19 -10.13 11.43
N PHE A 199 -21.53 -10.80 12.53
CA PHE A 199 -20.64 -10.95 13.67
C PHE A 199 -20.55 -12.40 14.13
N THR A 200 -19.34 -12.93 14.29
CA THR A 200 -19.13 -14.32 14.73
C THR A 200 -19.51 -14.54 16.19
N ASP A 201 -19.58 -13.48 17.01
CA ASP A 201 -20.06 -13.53 18.39
C ASP A 201 -21.59 -13.72 18.50
N GLY A 202 -22.30 -13.80 17.37
CA GLY A 202 -23.75 -13.95 17.31
C GLY A 202 -24.54 -12.64 17.46
N SER A 203 -23.86 -11.48 17.49
CA SER A 203 -24.52 -10.17 17.49
C SER A 203 -25.41 -9.96 16.26
N GLU A 204 -26.50 -9.22 16.43
CA GLU A 204 -27.44 -8.90 15.35
C GLU A 204 -26.73 -8.22 14.16
N PRO A 205 -27.03 -8.62 12.90
CA PRO A 205 -26.43 -8.04 11.71
C PRO A 205 -26.92 -6.61 11.43
N ILE A 206 -26.16 -5.87 10.61
CA ILE A 206 -26.43 -4.48 10.27
C ILE A 206 -26.34 -4.27 8.75
N ASP A 207 -27.39 -3.74 8.14
CA ASP A 207 -27.41 -3.40 6.71
C ASP A 207 -27.04 -1.93 6.49
N VAL A 208 -26.01 -1.73 5.66
CA VAL A 208 -25.38 -0.43 5.41
C VAL A 208 -25.08 -0.25 3.92
N LEU A 209 -24.68 0.97 3.55
CA LEU A 209 -24.10 1.26 2.25
C LEU A 209 -22.58 1.39 2.41
N VAL A 210 -21.82 0.50 1.78
CA VAL A 210 -20.35 0.51 1.82
C VAL A 210 -19.79 1.15 0.56
N VAL A 211 -18.79 2.00 0.75
CA VAL A 211 -18.07 2.68 -0.33
C VAL A 211 -16.77 1.94 -0.62
N ARG A 212 -16.55 1.60 -1.89
CA ARG A 212 -15.34 0.92 -2.38
C ARG A 212 -14.39 1.83 -3.15
N ASP A 213 -14.92 2.81 -3.90
CA ASP A 213 -14.13 3.91 -4.47
C ASP A 213 -14.55 5.26 -3.89
N GLY A 214 -13.57 6.13 -3.65
CA GLY A 214 -13.79 7.46 -3.13
C GLY A 214 -13.73 7.57 -1.62
N ILE A 215 -13.18 6.57 -0.92
CA ILE A 215 -12.99 6.63 0.54
C ILE A 215 -12.08 7.80 0.94
N THR A 216 -11.05 8.15 0.16
CA THR A 216 -10.27 9.38 0.42
C THR A 216 -11.14 10.65 0.41
N ARG A 217 -12.16 10.71 -0.46
CA ARG A 217 -13.13 11.82 -0.49
C ARG A 217 -14.00 11.80 0.75
N LEU A 218 -14.45 10.62 1.20
CA LEU A 218 -15.19 10.48 2.47
C LEU A 218 -14.35 10.90 3.66
N THR A 219 -13.09 10.46 3.75
CA THR A 219 -12.18 10.82 4.83
C THR A 219 -11.94 12.33 4.88
N SER A 220 -11.74 12.98 3.73
CA SER A 220 -11.63 14.45 3.65
C SER A 220 -12.94 15.14 4.06
N ALA A 221 -14.10 14.61 3.65
CA ALA A 221 -15.39 15.16 4.08
C ALA A 221 -15.57 15.05 5.60
N TRP A 222 -15.19 13.92 6.20
CA TRP A 222 -15.20 13.73 7.66
C TRP A 222 -14.20 14.63 8.38
N ALA A 223 -13.04 14.93 7.77
CA ALA A 223 -12.08 15.88 8.32
C ALA A 223 -12.71 17.27 8.47
N LEU A 224 -13.39 17.73 7.42
CA LEU A 224 -14.10 19.01 7.43
C LEU A 224 -15.29 19.05 8.42
N LEU A 225 -15.87 17.89 8.76
CA LEU A 225 -16.92 17.78 9.77
C LEU A 225 -16.40 17.63 11.20
N THR A 226 -15.12 17.39 11.39
CA THR A 226 -14.52 17.32 12.72
C THR A 226 -14.36 18.75 13.27
N GLY A 227 -14.74 18.97 14.52
CA GLY A 227 -14.93 20.32 15.08
C GLY A 227 -13.66 21.11 15.40
N GLU A 228 -12.48 20.48 15.27
CA GLU A 228 -11.18 21.15 15.47
C GLU A 228 -10.63 21.67 14.14
N ASP A 229 -9.82 22.72 14.22
CA ASP A 229 -9.03 23.18 13.09
C ASP A 229 -7.86 22.22 12.86
N SER A 230 -7.69 21.76 11.61
CA SER A 230 -6.67 20.77 11.21
C SER A 230 -6.67 19.46 12.04
N PRO A 231 -7.78 18.70 12.05
CA PRO A 231 -7.92 17.51 12.89
C PRO A 231 -6.94 16.39 12.50
N GLY A 232 -6.37 15.72 13.50
CA GLY A 232 -5.48 14.57 13.28
C GLY A 232 -6.23 13.32 12.77
N PRO A 233 -5.54 12.37 12.09
CA PRO A 233 -6.16 11.17 11.51
C PRO A 233 -7.03 10.35 12.46
N GLU A 234 -6.59 10.16 13.71
CA GLU A 234 -7.30 9.39 14.74
C GLU A 234 -8.57 10.09 15.19
N GLN A 235 -8.58 11.42 15.18
CA GLN A 235 -9.74 12.19 15.56
C GLN A 235 -10.81 12.16 14.48
N ILE A 236 -10.42 12.34 13.22
CA ILE A 236 -11.30 12.17 12.06
C ILE A 236 -11.94 10.79 12.09
N ALA A 237 -11.13 9.76 12.32
CA ALA A 237 -11.57 8.38 12.46
C ALA A 237 -12.57 8.19 13.60
N ARG A 238 -12.34 8.80 14.78
CA ARG A 238 -13.28 8.77 15.91
C ARG A 238 -14.61 9.44 15.55
N THR A 239 -14.58 10.69 15.08
CA THR A 239 -15.79 11.45 14.72
C THR A 239 -16.65 10.71 13.70
N ALA A 240 -16.03 10.22 12.61
CA ALA A 240 -16.73 9.47 11.58
C ALA A 240 -17.34 8.18 12.14
N THR A 241 -16.54 7.38 12.86
CA THR A 241 -16.99 6.07 13.35
C THR A 241 -18.05 6.19 14.44
N ASP A 242 -17.94 7.15 15.33
CA ASP A 242 -18.91 7.36 16.41
C ASP A 242 -20.27 7.79 15.84
N LEU A 243 -20.29 8.56 14.75
CA LEU A 243 -21.52 8.91 14.05
C LEU A 243 -22.08 7.73 13.23
N LEU A 244 -21.25 7.07 12.42
CA LEU A 244 -21.66 5.91 11.61
C LEU A 244 -22.23 4.77 12.48
N LEU A 245 -21.67 4.59 13.68
CA LEU A 245 -22.12 3.57 14.64
C LEU A 245 -23.10 4.10 15.69
N ALA A 246 -23.64 5.31 15.54
CA ALA A 246 -24.61 5.88 16.47
C ALA A 246 -25.85 4.97 16.58
N GLU A 247 -26.21 4.60 17.80
CA GLU A 247 -27.34 3.69 18.08
C GLU A 247 -28.32 4.37 19.04
N LYS A 248 -29.60 4.39 18.69
CA LYS A 248 -30.64 4.88 19.60
C LYS A 248 -30.97 3.81 20.65
N PRO A 249 -30.87 4.10 21.96
CA PRO A 249 -31.22 3.15 23.01
C PRO A 249 -32.68 2.67 22.89
N GLN A 250 -32.92 1.39 23.14
CA GLN A 250 -34.27 0.85 23.17
C GLN A 250 -35.04 1.35 24.40
N ARG A 251 -36.33 1.67 24.20
CA ARG A 251 -37.29 1.76 25.32
C ARG A 251 -37.77 0.35 25.65
N ARG A 252 -37.89 0.02 26.94
CA ARG A 252 -38.42 -1.28 27.41
C ARG A 252 -39.76 -1.59 26.71
N GLY A 253 -39.87 -2.77 26.11
CA GLY A 253 -41.12 -3.28 25.49
C GLY A 253 -41.28 -3.05 23.97
N MET A 254 -40.33 -2.44 23.28
CA MET A 254 -40.28 -2.39 21.81
C MET A 254 -38.90 -2.80 21.29
N GLU A 255 -38.73 -4.11 21.07
CA GLU A 255 -37.49 -4.65 20.51
C GLU A 255 -37.44 -4.38 19.00
N LYS A 256 -36.66 -3.38 18.61
CA LYS A 256 -36.31 -3.11 17.20
C LYS A 256 -34.98 -3.76 16.84
N PRO A 257 -34.80 -4.33 15.64
CA PRO A 257 -33.51 -4.85 15.19
C PRO A 257 -32.41 -3.78 15.22
N ARG A 258 -31.17 -4.18 15.48
CA ARG A 258 -30.00 -3.30 15.62
C ARG A 258 -29.79 -2.41 14.42
N SER A 259 -29.89 -2.97 13.21
CA SER A 259 -29.86 -2.25 11.93
C SER A 259 -30.81 -1.02 11.95
N GLN A 260 -32.03 -1.20 12.48
CA GLN A 260 -33.00 -0.12 12.62
C GLN A 260 -32.67 0.86 13.74
N ARG A 261 -32.15 0.39 14.89
CA ARG A 261 -31.75 1.27 16.01
C ARG A 261 -30.61 2.19 15.62
N MET A 262 -29.63 1.67 14.87
CA MET A 262 -28.51 2.43 14.34
C MET A 262 -28.96 3.40 13.25
N ALA A 263 -29.84 2.97 12.35
CA ALA A 263 -30.44 3.87 11.36
C ALA A 263 -31.14 5.08 12.01
N VAL A 264 -31.85 4.89 13.12
CA VAL A 264 -32.47 6.01 13.84
C VAL A 264 -31.41 6.88 14.53
N GLY A 265 -30.39 6.29 15.15
CA GLY A 265 -29.30 7.06 15.77
C GLY A 265 -28.56 7.95 14.76
N ARG A 266 -28.27 7.43 13.56
CA ARG A 266 -27.69 8.21 12.46
C ARG A 266 -28.62 9.29 11.93
N GLN A 267 -29.92 9.01 11.82
CA GLN A 267 -30.91 10.01 11.41
C GLN A 267 -30.99 11.16 12.43
N GLU A 268 -30.90 10.89 13.73
CA GLU A 268 -30.85 11.93 14.77
C GLU A 268 -29.56 12.75 14.68
N ALA A 269 -28.42 12.11 14.45
CA ALA A 269 -27.15 12.80 14.23
C ALA A 269 -27.20 13.71 12.99
N LEU A 270 -27.74 13.22 11.88
CA LEU A 270 -27.93 14.02 10.66
C LEU A 270 -28.85 15.21 10.89
N ALA A 271 -29.96 15.04 11.62
CA ALA A 271 -30.85 16.14 11.98
C ALA A 271 -30.13 17.21 12.82
N GLY A 272 -29.25 16.79 13.75
CA GLY A 272 -28.39 17.70 14.52
C GLY A 272 -27.44 18.50 13.63
N LEU A 273 -26.78 17.84 12.66
CA LEU A 273 -25.90 18.51 11.69
C LEU A 273 -26.65 19.48 10.77
N GLN A 274 -27.89 19.15 10.37
CA GLN A 274 -28.73 20.08 9.61
C GLN A 274 -29.13 21.30 10.46
N ALA A 275 -29.50 21.09 11.73
CA ALA A 275 -29.82 22.19 12.63
C ALA A 275 -28.61 23.14 12.82
N GLU A 276 -27.41 22.59 12.98
CA GLU A 276 -26.16 23.34 13.06
C GLU A 276 -25.91 24.17 11.78
N PHE A 277 -26.14 23.58 10.61
CA PHE A 277 -26.02 24.27 9.32
C PHE A 277 -26.94 25.50 9.27
N TYR A 278 -28.23 25.33 9.57
CA TYR A 278 -29.21 26.43 9.50
C TYR A 278 -28.97 27.51 10.55
N GLN A 279 -28.48 27.16 11.75
CA GLN A 279 -28.12 28.15 12.77
C GLN A 279 -27.03 29.12 12.31
N GLY A 280 -26.06 28.66 11.51
CA GLY A 280 -24.97 29.51 11.01
C GLY A 280 -25.26 30.26 9.71
N LEU A 281 -26.51 30.27 9.20
CA LEU A 281 -26.91 31.01 7.99
C LEU A 281 -27.42 32.44 8.26
N GLY A 282 -27.47 32.90 9.52
CA GLY A 282 -28.13 34.15 9.89
C GLY A 282 -27.49 35.45 9.38
N SER A 283 -26.29 35.41 8.79
CA SER A 283 -25.55 36.57 8.27
C SER A 283 -25.39 36.55 6.74
N GLN A 284 -25.03 37.71 6.16
CA GLN A 284 -24.76 37.85 4.72
C GLN A 284 -23.70 36.83 4.24
N HIS A 285 -22.68 36.58 5.07
CA HIS A 285 -21.73 35.48 4.92
C HIS A 285 -22.10 34.32 5.87
N PRO A 286 -22.27 33.08 5.37
CA PRO A 286 -22.46 31.90 6.21
C PRO A 286 -21.29 31.70 7.17
N ALA A 287 -21.55 31.19 8.38
CA ALA A 287 -20.51 30.79 9.31
C ALA A 287 -19.67 29.64 8.74
N ASP A 288 -18.38 29.56 9.11
CA ASP A 288 -17.43 28.55 8.61
C ASP A 288 -17.98 27.14 8.72
N ARG A 289 -18.60 26.84 9.84
CA ARG A 289 -19.23 25.55 10.10
C ARG A 289 -20.36 25.24 9.12
N SER A 290 -21.22 26.20 8.79
CA SER A 290 -22.27 26.04 7.78
C SER A 290 -21.70 25.83 6.38
N VAL A 291 -20.58 26.47 6.04
CA VAL A 291 -19.87 26.22 4.77
C VAL A 291 -19.36 24.78 4.73
N ARG A 292 -18.64 24.33 5.77
CA ARG A 292 -18.11 22.96 5.86
C ARG A 292 -19.25 21.93 5.75
N LEU A 293 -20.37 22.12 6.46
CA LEU A 293 -21.54 21.25 6.40
C LEU A 293 -22.20 21.24 5.02
N GLY A 294 -22.46 22.42 4.44
CA GLY A 294 -23.12 22.59 3.14
C GLY A 294 -22.32 22.06 1.95
N GLN A 295 -21.01 21.87 2.12
CA GLN A 295 -20.10 21.34 1.10
C GLN A 295 -19.87 19.82 1.22
N THR A 296 -20.20 19.19 2.36
CA THR A 296 -19.77 17.81 2.68
C THR A 296 -20.90 16.83 2.99
N LEU A 297 -22.04 17.28 3.54
CA LEU A 297 -23.10 16.36 4.00
C LEU A 297 -23.75 15.54 2.88
N VAL A 298 -23.73 16.07 1.65
CA VAL A 298 -24.33 15.45 0.48
C VAL A 298 -23.24 15.01 -0.48
N VAL A 299 -23.17 13.70 -0.73
CA VAL A 299 -22.12 13.06 -1.53
C VAL A 299 -22.75 12.48 -2.80
N PRO A 300 -22.28 12.81 -4.01
CA PRO A 300 -22.69 12.10 -5.21
C PRO A 300 -22.28 10.62 -5.13
N ALA A 301 -23.17 9.71 -5.51
CA ALA A 301 -22.96 8.28 -5.35
C ALA A 301 -23.49 7.49 -6.56
N GLN A 302 -22.70 6.49 -6.98
CA GLN A 302 -23.10 5.43 -7.88
C GLN A 302 -23.31 4.18 -7.03
N ILE A 303 -24.58 3.82 -6.81
CA ILE A 303 -24.96 2.73 -5.91
C ILE A 303 -25.34 1.51 -6.74
N THR A 304 -24.55 0.44 -6.68
CA THR A 304 -24.86 -0.80 -7.38
C THR A 304 -26.03 -1.52 -6.70
N VAL A 305 -27.11 -1.76 -7.46
CA VAL A 305 -28.36 -2.36 -6.96
C VAL A 305 -28.83 -3.55 -7.79
N GLY A 306 -28.11 -3.88 -8.86
CA GLY A 306 -28.43 -4.99 -9.73
C GLY A 306 -27.19 -5.75 -10.16
N LEU A 307 -27.38 -7.05 -10.31
CA LEU A 307 -26.38 -7.99 -10.79
C LEU A 307 -27.05 -8.92 -11.79
N ARG A 308 -26.38 -9.13 -12.93
CA ARG A 308 -26.71 -10.20 -13.88
C ARG A 308 -25.45 -11.02 -14.13
N MET A 309 -25.44 -12.26 -13.65
CA MET A 309 -24.40 -13.22 -13.97
C MET A 309 -24.55 -13.71 -15.41
N HIS A 310 -23.44 -13.82 -16.13
CA HIS A 310 -23.35 -14.48 -17.43
C HIS A 310 -22.61 -15.80 -17.24
N GLY A 311 -23.01 -16.86 -17.96
CA GLY A 311 -22.51 -18.23 -17.74
C GLY A 311 -21.02 -18.48 -18.07
N ALA A 312 -20.21 -17.43 -18.25
CA ALA A 312 -18.81 -17.51 -18.63
C ALA A 312 -17.82 -17.38 -17.46
N THR A 313 -18.25 -17.00 -16.25
CA THR A 313 -17.32 -16.73 -15.13
C THR A 313 -16.70 -17.98 -14.52
N GLY A 314 -17.45 -19.09 -14.43
CA GLY A 314 -17.05 -20.26 -13.64
C GLY A 314 -16.94 -20.00 -12.13
N LEU A 315 -17.32 -18.80 -11.65
CA LEU A 315 -17.30 -18.42 -10.24
C LEU A 315 -18.59 -18.90 -9.53
N PRO A 316 -18.53 -19.30 -8.25
CA PRO A 316 -19.70 -19.59 -7.44
C PRO A 316 -20.47 -18.30 -7.17
N ALA A 317 -21.77 -18.41 -6.87
CA ALA A 317 -22.67 -17.27 -6.77
C ALA A 317 -22.15 -16.20 -5.78
N GLU A 318 -21.72 -16.63 -4.60
CA GLU A 318 -21.18 -15.81 -3.53
C GLU A 318 -19.89 -15.06 -3.90
N GLU A 319 -19.20 -15.38 -5.01
CA GLU A 319 -18.00 -14.61 -5.43
C GLU A 319 -18.26 -13.65 -6.60
N VAL A 320 -19.33 -13.87 -7.37
CA VAL A 320 -19.60 -13.12 -8.61
C VAL A 320 -19.71 -11.62 -8.36
N PHE A 321 -20.41 -11.20 -7.30
CA PHE A 321 -20.63 -9.77 -7.05
C PHE A 321 -19.36 -9.03 -6.61
N ASP A 322 -18.62 -9.58 -5.64
CA ASP A 322 -17.37 -8.97 -5.16
C ASP A 322 -16.33 -8.89 -6.29
N ASP A 323 -16.16 -9.95 -7.12
CA ASP A 323 -15.25 -9.91 -8.28
C ASP A 323 -15.67 -8.85 -9.30
N ALA A 324 -16.97 -8.75 -9.57
CA ALA A 324 -17.52 -7.78 -10.53
C ALA A 324 -17.27 -6.34 -10.06
N VAL A 325 -17.55 -6.02 -8.80
CA VAL A 325 -17.29 -4.69 -8.22
C VAL A 325 -15.80 -4.37 -8.27
N ARG A 326 -14.94 -5.32 -7.88
CA ARG A 326 -13.48 -5.17 -7.94
C ARG A 326 -12.96 -4.94 -9.36
N SER A 327 -13.58 -5.57 -10.36
CA SER A 327 -13.25 -5.35 -11.77
C SER A 327 -13.57 -3.92 -12.25
N ILE A 328 -14.69 -3.33 -11.79
CA ILE A 328 -15.00 -1.92 -12.09
C ILE A 328 -13.96 -1.00 -11.46
N LEU A 329 -13.62 -1.24 -10.20
CA LEU A 329 -12.61 -0.43 -9.49
C LEU A 329 -11.27 -0.46 -10.21
N ALA A 330 -10.84 -1.64 -10.66
CA ALA A 330 -9.63 -1.78 -11.45
C ALA A 330 -9.68 -0.94 -12.75
N SER A 331 -10.80 -1.00 -13.49
CA SER A 331 -11.00 -0.19 -14.71
C SER A 331 -10.90 1.31 -14.43
N VAL A 332 -11.57 1.77 -13.38
CA VAL A 332 -11.53 3.17 -12.94
C VAL A 332 -10.10 3.61 -12.61
N HIS A 333 -9.33 2.77 -11.94
CA HIS A 333 -7.97 3.14 -11.53
C HIS A 333 -6.92 3.01 -12.64
N VAL A 334 -7.20 2.29 -13.73
CA VAL A 334 -6.38 2.37 -14.94
C VAL A 334 -6.53 3.73 -15.62
N GLU A 335 -7.72 4.32 -15.62
CA GLU A 335 -8.01 5.54 -16.40
C GLU A 335 -7.68 6.86 -15.67
N PHE A 336 -7.80 6.93 -14.34
CA PHE A 336 -7.77 8.22 -13.63
C PHE A 336 -6.57 8.44 -12.70
N LYS A 337 -6.30 7.48 -11.80
CA LYS A 337 -5.15 7.53 -10.88
C LYS A 337 -4.68 6.11 -10.65
N VAL A 338 -3.64 5.74 -11.40
CA VAL A 338 -3.01 4.42 -11.39
C VAL A 338 -2.63 4.07 -9.95
N TRP A 339 -3.01 2.86 -9.54
CA TRP A 339 -2.55 2.31 -8.27
C TRP A 339 -1.04 2.08 -8.31
N GLU A 340 -0.42 2.06 -7.14
CA GLU A 340 0.95 1.56 -7.04
C GLU A 340 1.01 0.11 -7.53
N SER A 341 2.14 -0.30 -8.12
CA SER A 341 2.29 -1.63 -8.70
C SER A 341 1.95 -2.73 -7.69
N ALA A 342 2.33 -2.56 -6.42
CA ALA A 342 2.05 -3.52 -5.36
C ALA A 342 0.55 -3.71 -5.11
N ALA A 343 -0.24 -2.63 -4.97
CA ALA A 343 -1.70 -2.72 -4.84
C ALA A 343 -2.35 -3.34 -6.08
N GLN A 344 -1.89 -2.99 -7.28
CA GLN A 344 -2.36 -3.64 -8.52
C GLN A 344 -2.04 -5.13 -8.53
N ASN A 345 -0.85 -5.52 -8.08
CA ASN A 345 -0.42 -6.91 -8.05
C ASN A 345 -1.15 -7.74 -6.98
N VAL A 346 -1.45 -7.16 -5.81
CA VAL A 346 -2.33 -7.80 -4.80
C VAL A 346 -3.72 -8.01 -5.38
N GLU A 347 -4.27 -7.00 -6.07
CA GLU A 347 -5.59 -7.10 -6.69
C GLU A 347 -5.63 -8.21 -7.76
N VAL A 348 -4.69 -8.19 -8.70
CA VAL A 348 -4.58 -9.18 -9.78
C VAL A 348 -4.32 -10.58 -9.21
N GLY A 349 -3.37 -10.70 -8.29
CA GLY A 349 -2.98 -11.97 -7.68
C GLY A 349 -4.12 -12.60 -6.88
N SER A 350 -4.81 -11.81 -6.04
CA SER A 350 -5.92 -12.31 -5.23
C SER A 350 -7.10 -12.78 -6.08
N ARG A 351 -7.47 -12.04 -7.13
CA ARG A 351 -8.52 -12.46 -8.08
C ARG A 351 -8.12 -13.69 -8.88
N ALA A 352 -6.87 -13.77 -9.34
CA ALA A 352 -6.37 -14.93 -10.07
C ALA A 352 -6.40 -16.19 -9.19
N LEU A 353 -5.92 -16.11 -7.95
CA LEU A 353 -5.94 -17.23 -6.99
C LEU A 353 -7.36 -17.71 -6.69
N ARG A 354 -8.31 -16.79 -6.50
CA ARG A 354 -9.72 -17.14 -6.34
C ARG A 354 -10.26 -17.91 -7.55
N ARG A 355 -10.01 -17.42 -8.77
CA ARG A 355 -10.44 -18.13 -10.00
C ARG A 355 -9.86 -19.54 -10.12
N VAL A 356 -8.61 -19.75 -9.69
CA VAL A 356 -7.99 -21.10 -9.66
C VAL A 356 -8.66 -22.01 -8.64
N HIS A 357 -8.95 -21.51 -7.43
CA HIS A 357 -9.68 -22.29 -6.43
C HIS A 357 -11.04 -22.77 -6.95
N LEU A 358 -11.74 -21.90 -7.67
CA LEU A 358 -13.11 -22.12 -8.12
C LEU A 358 -13.24 -22.92 -9.42
N SER A 359 -12.16 -23.05 -10.21
CA SER A 359 -12.16 -23.88 -11.42
C SER A 359 -12.30 -25.38 -11.14
N GLY A 360 -12.16 -25.81 -9.87
CA GLY A 360 -12.48 -27.16 -9.39
C GLY A 360 -11.52 -28.26 -9.86
N GLN A 361 -10.34 -27.92 -10.38
CA GLN A 361 -9.42 -28.89 -11.03
C GLN A 361 -8.37 -29.52 -10.09
N THR A 362 -8.32 -29.15 -8.81
CA THR A 362 -7.24 -29.54 -7.88
C THR A 362 -7.80 -29.95 -6.50
N GLU A 363 -7.02 -30.67 -5.68
CA GLU A 363 -7.38 -31.07 -4.30
C GLU A 363 -7.97 -29.88 -3.52
N THR A 364 -9.30 -29.90 -3.34
CA THR A 364 -10.08 -28.69 -3.12
C THR A 364 -9.78 -28.04 -1.77
N ALA A 365 -9.56 -28.86 -0.74
CA ALA A 365 -9.30 -28.41 0.62
C ALA A 365 -7.88 -27.82 0.81
N LEU A 366 -6.85 -28.44 0.22
CA LEU A 366 -5.47 -27.95 0.31
C LEU A 366 -5.32 -26.62 -0.44
N LEU A 367 -5.90 -26.53 -1.64
CA LEU A 367 -5.91 -25.30 -2.43
C LEU A 367 -6.73 -24.20 -1.74
N GLU A 368 -7.87 -24.52 -1.14
CA GLU A 368 -8.64 -23.57 -0.33
C GLU A 368 -7.81 -23.00 0.83
N GLY A 369 -7.15 -23.88 1.60
CA GLY A 369 -6.28 -23.45 2.69
C GLY A 369 -5.11 -22.58 2.21
N THR A 370 -4.48 -22.96 1.09
CA THR A 370 -3.39 -22.20 0.46
C THR A 370 -3.85 -20.83 -0.01
N VAL A 371 -5.00 -20.74 -0.68
CA VAL A 371 -5.60 -19.46 -1.09
C VAL A 371 -6.01 -18.64 0.13
N GLY A 372 -6.54 -19.27 1.18
CA GLY A 372 -6.83 -18.63 2.46
C GLY A 372 -5.60 -17.98 3.08
N LEU A 373 -4.47 -18.69 3.13
CA LEU A 373 -3.19 -18.14 3.60
C LEU A 373 -2.71 -16.99 2.72
N ALA A 374 -2.74 -17.14 1.39
CA ALA A 374 -2.30 -16.13 0.44
C ALA A 374 -3.11 -14.83 0.56
N LEU A 375 -4.41 -14.95 0.79
CA LEU A 375 -5.34 -13.82 0.94
C LEU A 375 -5.40 -13.25 2.37
N GLY A 376 -4.67 -13.83 3.33
CA GLY A 376 -4.73 -13.42 4.74
C GLY A 376 -6.03 -13.79 5.45
N ARG A 377 -6.85 -14.67 4.88
CA ARG A 377 -8.06 -15.20 5.50
C ARG A 377 -7.76 -16.26 6.56
N ARG A 378 -6.56 -16.83 6.51
CA ARG A 378 -6.02 -17.79 7.47
C ARG A 378 -4.68 -17.30 7.99
N SER A 379 -4.43 -17.53 9.27
CA SER A 379 -3.20 -17.08 9.92
C SER A 379 -2.05 -18.08 9.68
N PRO A 380 -0.77 -17.67 9.80
CA PRO A 380 0.36 -18.59 9.68
C PRO A 380 0.30 -19.78 10.65
N GLU A 381 -0.31 -19.61 11.82
CA GLU A 381 -0.45 -20.65 12.85
C GLU A 381 -1.34 -21.82 12.40
N GLU A 382 -2.17 -21.62 11.37
CA GLU A 382 -3.03 -22.65 10.78
C GLU A 382 -2.31 -23.56 9.76
N LEU A 383 -1.04 -23.26 9.40
CA LEU A 383 -0.26 -24.05 8.46
C LEU A 383 -0.26 -25.56 8.75
N PRO A 384 -0.01 -26.02 10.00
CA PRO A 384 0.08 -27.44 10.29
C PRO A 384 -1.23 -28.19 10.01
N GLN A 385 -2.37 -27.54 10.26
CA GLN A 385 -3.69 -28.12 10.01
C GLN A 385 -4.02 -28.13 8.51
N ILE A 386 -3.68 -27.07 7.77
CA ILE A 386 -3.95 -26.96 6.32
C ILE A 386 -3.19 -28.03 5.54
N PHE A 387 -1.92 -28.23 5.87
CA PHE A 387 -1.04 -29.20 5.21
C PHE A 387 -1.07 -30.59 5.87
N ASN A 388 -1.87 -30.76 6.93
CA ASN A 388 -1.99 -31.98 7.70
C ASN A 388 -0.61 -32.55 8.15
N ASP A 389 0.29 -31.67 8.59
CA ASP A 389 1.63 -32.02 9.07
C ASP A 389 2.00 -31.15 10.28
N GLN A 390 1.99 -31.77 11.47
CA GLN A 390 2.28 -31.11 12.75
C GLN A 390 3.75 -30.72 12.92
N ARG A 391 4.65 -31.17 12.03
CA ARG A 391 6.06 -30.78 12.07
C ARG A 391 6.30 -29.38 11.50
N ILE A 392 5.34 -28.84 10.76
CA ILE A 392 5.42 -27.51 10.15
C ILE A 392 5.34 -26.47 11.27
N PRO A 393 6.31 -25.56 11.41
CA PRO A 393 6.14 -24.44 12.32
C PRO A 393 5.11 -23.46 11.75
N GLY A 394 4.15 -23.04 12.57
CA GLY A 394 3.11 -22.08 12.20
C GLY A 394 3.61 -20.63 12.11
N THR A 395 4.79 -20.39 11.53
CA THR A 395 5.42 -19.06 11.51
C THR A 395 5.22 -18.33 10.18
N PRO A 396 5.30 -16.99 10.16
CA PRO A 396 5.24 -16.22 8.92
C PRO A 396 6.23 -16.66 7.84
N LEU A 397 7.47 -17.02 8.20
CA LEU A 397 8.47 -17.45 7.23
C LEU A 397 8.10 -18.80 6.61
N TRP A 398 7.61 -19.74 7.40
CA TRP A 398 7.09 -21.02 6.90
C TRP A 398 5.85 -20.84 6.02
N ARG A 399 5.00 -19.85 6.30
CA ARG A 399 3.91 -19.46 5.39
C ARG A 399 4.47 -19.10 4.02
N ALA A 400 5.54 -18.32 3.96
CA ALA A 400 6.16 -17.96 2.68
C ALA A 400 6.73 -19.19 1.94
N VAL A 401 7.41 -20.09 2.65
CA VAL A 401 7.95 -21.34 2.06
C VAL A 401 6.83 -22.17 1.41
N TYR A 402 5.75 -22.41 2.14
CA TYR A 402 4.63 -23.22 1.65
C TYR A 402 3.83 -22.53 0.55
N LEU A 403 3.64 -21.21 0.62
CA LEU A 403 3.01 -20.45 -0.47
C LEU A 403 3.85 -20.50 -1.74
N VAL A 404 5.16 -20.28 -1.66
CA VAL A 404 6.05 -20.38 -2.83
C VAL A 404 6.00 -21.81 -3.38
N HIS A 405 6.09 -22.84 -2.54
CA HIS A 405 6.01 -24.22 -2.98
C HIS A 405 4.68 -24.50 -3.72
N GLN A 406 3.53 -24.21 -3.11
CA GLN A 406 2.22 -24.55 -3.68
C GLN A 406 1.90 -23.74 -4.94
N LEU A 407 2.17 -22.43 -4.92
CA LEU A 407 1.82 -21.54 -6.03
C LEU A 407 2.76 -21.70 -7.24
N THR A 408 3.89 -22.38 -7.07
CA THR A 408 4.81 -22.73 -8.18
C THR A 408 4.59 -24.13 -8.74
N ARG A 409 3.67 -24.94 -8.19
CA ARG A 409 3.35 -26.24 -8.79
C ARG A 409 2.80 -26.04 -10.21
N PRO A 410 3.25 -26.80 -11.23
CA PRO A 410 2.94 -26.51 -12.64
C PRO A 410 1.47 -26.25 -12.94
N GLU A 411 0.56 -27.06 -12.39
CA GLU A 411 -0.88 -26.93 -12.58
C GLU A 411 -1.45 -25.62 -12.01
N VAL A 412 -1.08 -25.29 -10.77
CA VAL A 412 -1.52 -24.06 -10.08
C VAL A 412 -0.87 -22.85 -10.74
N PHE A 413 0.45 -22.90 -10.98
CA PHE A 413 1.23 -21.85 -11.60
C PHE A 413 0.64 -21.44 -12.96
N ASP A 414 0.38 -22.41 -13.85
CA ASP A 414 -0.14 -22.11 -15.19
C ASP A 414 -1.56 -21.53 -15.15
N GLN A 415 -2.41 -21.99 -14.22
CA GLN A 415 -3.75 -21.45 -14.06
C GLN A 415 -3.73 -20.03 -13.48
N VAL A 416 -2.98 -19.79 -12.40
CA VAL A 416 -2.85 -18.44 -11.79
C VAL A 416 -2.28 -17.48 -12.82
N LYS A 417 -1.25 -17.91 -13.56
CA LYS A 417 -0.62 -17.12 -14.61
C LYS A 417 -1.58 -16.79 -15.76
N ARG A 418 -2.44 -17.74 -16.15
CA ARG A 418 -3.48 -17.53 -17.17
C ARG A 418 -4.49 -16.48 -16.70
N HIS A 419 -5.08 -16.65 -15.53
CA HIS A 419 -6.05 -15.69 -15.01
C HIS A 419 -5.43 -14.32 -14.73
N ALA A 420 -4.23 -14.26 -14.15
CA ALA A 420 -3.53 -13.00 -13.91
C ALA A 420 -3.22 -12.27 -15.22
N LYS A 421 -2.86 -13.00 -16.28
CA LYS A 421 -2.67 -12.43 -17.63
C LYS A 421 -3.98 -11.83 -18.16
N ASP A 422 -5.08 -12.58 -18.06
CA ASP A 422 -6.40 -12.16 -18.55
C ASP A 422 -6.90 -10.92 -17.79
N ILE A 423 -6.77 -10.91 -16.46
CA ILE A 423 -7.13 -9.77 -15.59
C ILE A 423 -6.25 -8.55 -15.89
N LYS A 424 -4.93 -8.73 -16.06
CA LYS A 424 -4.00 -7.61 -16.35
C LYS A 424 -4.12 -7.11 -17.80
N GLY A 425 -4.82 -7.84 -18.69
CA GLY A 425 -4.94 -7.52 -20.11
C GLY A 425 -3.60 -7.58 -20.87
N THR A 426 -2.63 -8.35 -20.40
CA THR A 426 -1.28 -8.40 -20.99
C THR A 426 -1.14 -9.54 -21.99
N ARG A 427 -0.25 -9.38 -22.99
CA ARG A 427 -0.01 -10.44 -24.00
C ARG A 427 0.66 -11.68 -23.40
N ARG A 428 1.55 -11.50 -22.42
CA ARG A 428 2.35 -12.57 -21.78
C ARG A 428 2.69 -12.22 -20.34
N MET A 429 2.59 -13.22 -19.46
CA MET A 429 3.13 -13.17 -18.10
C MET A 429 4.49 -13.91 -18.06
N THR A 430 5.55 -13.24 -17.61
CA THR A 430 6.90 -13.83 -17.43
C THR A 430 7.08 -14.35 -16.00
N THR A 431 8.12 -15.15 -15.73
CA THR A 431 8.42 -15.58 -14.36
C THR A 431 8.73 -14.41 -13.43
N PRO A 432 9.53 -13.39 -13.83
CA PRO A 432 9.69 -12.18 -13.02
C PRO A 432 8.38 -11.43 -12.79
N GLY A 433 7.48 -11.36 -13.80
CA GLY A 433 6.15 -10.77 -13.62
C GLY A 433 5.26 -11.57 -12.66
N TYR A 434 5.42 -12.89 -12.59
CA TYR A 434 4.75 -13.73 -11.60
C TYR A 434 5.37 -13.56 -10.20
N ALA A 435 6.69 -13.47 -10.10
CA ALA A 435 7.39 -13.16 -8.85
C ALA A 435 6.97 -11.78 -8.30
N GLU A 436 6.78 -10.79 -9.18
CA GLU A 436 6.23 -9.47 -8.84
C GLU A 436 4.82 -9.55 -8.25
N LEU A 437 3.99 -10.48 -8.73
CA LEU A 437 2.66 -10.77 -8.17
C LEU A 437 2.76 -11.41 -6.77
N LEU A 438 3.71 -12.33 -6.58
CA LEU A 438 3.88 -13.04 -5.32
C LEU A 438 4.46 -12.15 -4.21
N GLY A 439 5.37 -11.23 -4.50
CA GLY A 439 6.07 -10.43 -3.48
C GLY A 439 5.14 -9.83 -2.42
N PRO A 440 4.10 -9.07 -2.83
CA PRO A 440 3.10 -8.58 -1.90
C PRO A 440 2.32 -9.70 -1.18
N ILE A 441 1.95 -10.80 -1.83
CA ILE A 441 1.25 -11.92 -1.18
C ILE A 441 2.10 -12.55 -0.07
N ILE A 442 3.41 -12.66 -0.31
CA ILE A 442 4.39 -13.22 0.61
C ILE A 442 4.61 -12.28 1.79
N ASP A 443 4.81 -10.98 1.54
CA ASP A 443 5.15 -10.02 2.60
C ASP A 443 4.00 -9.69 3.57
N LEU A 444 2.78 -10.15 3.28
CA LEU A 444 1.56 -9.89 4.05
C LEU A 444 1.75 -9.91 5.59
N PRO A 445 2.38 -10.93 6.22
CA PRO A 445 2.43 -11.00 7.68
C PRO A 445 3.35 -9.97 8.35
N TRP A 446 4.30 -9.37 7.63
CA TRP A 446 5.34 -8.51 8.21
C TRP A 446 5.39 -7.10 7.61
N ARG A 447 4.48 -6.72 6.72
CA ARG A 447 4.46 -5.36 6.13
C ARG A 447 4.38 -4.24 7.16
N GLY A 448 3.69 -4.47 8.28
CA GLY A 448 3.51 -3.47 9.33
C GLY A 448 4.84 -3.17 10.01
N ALA A 449 5.51 -4.22 10.50
CA ALA A 449 6.80 -4.14 11.15
C ALA A 449 7.94 -3.69 10.20
N LYS A 450 7.90 -4.09 8.92
CA LYS A 450 9.00 -3.89 7.96
C LYS A 450 8.71 -2.85 6.87
N SER A 451 7.85 -1.89 7.17
CA SER A 451 7.38 -0.87 6.20
C SER A 451 8.52 -0.15 5.45
N ALA A 452 9.65 0.09 6.11
CA ALA A 452 10.81 0.79 5.55
C ALA A 452 11.59 0.01 4.47
N THR A 453 11.47 -1.33 4.42
CA THR A 453 12.20 -2.18 3.46
C THR A 453 11.31 -2.78 2.38
N LEU A 454 9.98 -2.68 2.51
CA LEU A 454 9.01 -3.29 1.61
C LEU A 454 9.22 -2.94 0.13
N LYS A 455 9.50 -1.68 -0.17
CA LYS A 455 9.69 -1.24 -1.57
C LYS A 455 10.86 -1.99 -2.21
N GLN A 456 11.97 -2.12 -1.49
CA GLN A 456 13.18 -2.80 -1.96
C GLN A 456 12.96 -4.31 -2.03
N ALA A 457 12.29 -4.91 -1.05
CA ALA A 457 11.92 -6.32 -1.05
C ALA A 457 11.03 -6.67 -2.25
N ARG A 458 9.98 -5.87 -2.51
CA ARG A 458 9.09 -6.05 -3.67
C ARG A 458 9.81 -5.84 -5.00
N ASN A 459 10.77 -4.92 -5.06
CA ASN A 459 11.63 -4.76 -6.24
C ASN A 459 12.54 -5.97 -6.45
N ALA A 460 13.01 -6.63 -5.39
CA ALA A 460 13.79 -7.86 -5.49
C ALA A 460 12.93 -9.03 -6.00
N TRP A 461 11.68 -9.14 -5.52
CA TRP A 461 10.67 -10.04 -6.08
C TRP A 461 10.40 -9.79 -7.56
N ALA A 462 10.26 -8.51 -7.97
CA ALA A 462 10.11 -8.14 -9.38
C ALA A 462 11.32 -8.57 -10.25
N ASN A 463 12.49 -8.75 -9.64
CA ASN A 463 13.70 -9.26 -10.29
C ASN A 463 13.86 -10.79 -10.10
N GLY A 464 12.76 -11.54 -10.17
CA GLY A 464 12.74 -13.00 -10.09
C GLY A 464 12.55 -13.55 -8.67
N GLY A 465 12.89 -12.77 -7.64
CA GLY A 465 12.72 -13.18 -6.25
C GLY A 465 13.46 -14.49 -5.93
N VAL A 466 12.82 -15.37 -5.17
CA VAL A 466 13.36 -16.72 -4.89
C VAL A 466 13.03 -17.75 -6.00
N LEU A 467 12.41 -17.33 -7.10
CA LEU A 467 11.89 -18.24 -8.14
C LEU A 467 12.96 -18.70 -9.13
N SER A 468 14.04 -19.28 -8.63
CA SER A 468 15.06 -19.91 -9.47
C SER A 468 14.48 -21.09 -10.26
N LYS A 469 15.19 -21.53 -11.32
CA LYS A 469 14.79 -22.70 -12.11
C LYS A 469 14.58 -23.96 -11.25
N ALA A 470 15.37 -24.12 -10.17
CA ALA A 470 15.25 -25.24 -9.25
C ALA A 470 13.98 -25.15 -8.38
N VAL A 471 13.64 -23.96 -7.88
CA VAL A 471 12.42 -23.72 -7.07
C VAL A 471 11.15 -23.87 -7.89
N MET A 472 11.19 -23.48 -9.17
CA MET A 472 10.11 -23.69 -10.14
C MET A 472 9.93 -25.17 -10.55
N GLY A 473 10.85 -26.06 -10.14
CA GLY A 473 10.77 -27.49 -10.41
C GLY A 473 10.05 -28.29 -9.33
N GLU A 474 10.22 -29.60 -9.35
CA GLU A 474 9.71 -30.52 -8.33
C GLU A 474 10.61 -30.52 -7.10
N TRP A 475 10.01 -30.25 -5.94
CA TRP A 475 10.63 -30.33 -4.62
C TRP A 475 9.51 -30.32 -3.56
N SER A 476 9.81 -30.78 -2.35
CA SER A 476 8.92 -30.71 -1.18
C SER A 476 9.58 -29.91 -0.04
N PRO A 477 8.86 -29.03 0.68
CA PRO A 477 9.40 -28.40 1.87
C PRO A 477 9.81 -29.42 2.93
N VAL A 478 10.93 -29.19 3.63
CA VAL A 478 11.41 -30.03 4.72
C VAL A 478 11.23 -29.30 6.06
N PRO A 479 10.12 -29.53 6.80
CA PRO A 479 9.85 -28.83 8.05
C PRO A 479 10.97 -28.95 9.08
N CYS A 480 11.37 -27.83 9.69
CA CYS A 480 12.34 -27.78 10.76
C CYS A 480 12.12 -26.56 11.67
N GLU A 481 12.51 -26.68 12.94
CA GLU A 481 12.58 -25.53 13.88
C GLU A 481 13.88 -24.75 13.74
N ASP A 482 14.95 -25.42 13.29
CA ASP A 482 16.28 -24.84 13.08
C ASP A 482 16.75 -25.14 11.65
N PHE A 483 16.82 -24.11 10.81
CA PHE A 483 17.22 -24.21 9.42
C PHE A 483 18.67 -24.69 9.23
N THR A 484 19.56 -24.51 10.21
CA THR A 484 20.96 -24.99 10.09
C THR A 484 21.03 -26.52 10.03
N THR A 485 20.02 -27.21 10.56
CA THR A 485 19.91 -28.68 10.47
C THR A 485 19.70 -29.17 9.05
N LEU A 486 19.25 -28.30 8.13
CA LEU A 486 19.07 -28.62 6.71
C LEU A 486 20.36 -28.50 5.89
N VAL A 487 21.41 -27.86 6.42
CA VAL A 487 22.67 -27.66 5.67
C VAL A 487 23.39 -28.99 5.40
N PRO A 488 23.61 -29.89 6.38
CA PRO A 488 24.24 -31.19 6.12
C PRO A 488 23.54 -32.05 5.06
N PRO A 489 22.20 -32.26 5.08
CA PRO A 489 21.54 -33.02 4.01
C PRO A 489 21.59 -32.28 2.67
N ALA A 490 21.49 -30.95 2.65
CA ALA A 490 21.62 -30.17 1.42
C ALA A 490 23.01 -30.34 0.77
N LEU A 491 24.08 -30.38 1.56
CA LEU A 491 25.45 -30.68 1.10
C LEU A 491 25.60 -32.11 0.60
N ALA A 492 24.86 -33.05 1.21
CA ALA A 492 24.80 -34.44 0.76
C ALA A 492 23.98 -34.62 -0.53
N GLY A 493 23.44 -33.54 -1.10
CA GLY A 493 22.68 -33.55 -2.35
C GLY A 493 21.18 -33.72 -2.18
N ASP A 494 20.65 -33.62 -0.95
CA ASP A 494 19.20 -33.55 -0.73
C ASP A 494 18.63 -32.29 -1.37
N ARG A 495 17.86 -32.52 -2.44
CA ARG A 495 17.31 -31.44 -3.23
C ARG A 495 16.28 -30.65 -2.44
N ASP A 496 15.44 -31.31 -1.65
CA ASP A 496 14.35 -30.68 -0.92
C ASP A 496 14.87 -29.77 0.18
N ALA A 497 15.92 -30.19 0.89
CA ALA A 497 16.64 -29.35 1.85
C ALA A 497 17.25 -28.10 1.19
N GLN A 498 17.90 -28.25 0.03
CA GLN A 498 18.46 -27.12 -0.74
C GLN A 498 17.37 -26.10 -1.14
N ARG A 499 16.23 -26.55 -1.70
CA ARG A 499 15.17 -25.62 -2.14
C ARG A 499 14.47 -24.98 -0.93
N THR A 500 14.30 -25.73 0.17
CA THR A 500 13.75 -25.19 1.42
C THR A 500 14.61 -24.04 1.94
N LEU A 501 15.93 -24.22 2.00
CA LEU A 501 16.88 -23.16 2.39
C LEU A 501 16.88 -21.99 1.42
N ALA A 502 16.88 -22.25 0.11
CA ALA A 502 16.83 -21.20 -0.92
C ALA A 502 15.59 -20.31 -0.77
N VAL A 503 14.42 -20.91 -0.52
CA VAL A 503 13.16 -20.18 -0.37
C VAL A 503 13.08 -19.46 0.98
N ALA A 504 13.38 -20.13 2.09
CA ALA A 504 13.30 -19.54 3.43
C ALA A 504 14.37 -18.44 3.62
N GLY A 505 15.64 -18.79 3.42
CA GLY A 505 16.76 -17.86 3.54
C GLY A 505 16.67 -16.74 2.51
N GLY A 506 16.35 -17.05 1.25
CA GLY A 506 16.14 -16.04 0.23
C GLY A 506 15.03 -15.06 0.60
N THR A 507 13.88 -15.55 1.07
CA THR A 507 12.77 -14.66 1.50
C THR A 507 13.20 -13.74 2.64
N ALA A 508 13.95 -14.24 3.63
CA ALA A 508 14.50 -13.42 4.71
C ALA A 508 15.44 -12.33 4.17
N LEU A 509 16.41 -12.71 3.33
CA LEU A 509 17.39 -11.79 2.74
C LEU A 509 16.76 -10.70 1.86
N LEU A 510 15.73 -11.05 1.09
CA LEU A 510 14.97 -10.09 0.27
C LEU A 510 14.18 -9.12 1.15
N THR A 511 13.52 -9.65 2.18
CA THR A 511 12.67 -8.88 3.09
C THR A 511 13.48 -7.86 3.90
N ASP A 512 14.67 -8.24 4.34
CA ASP A 512 15.57 -7.40 5.14
C ASP A 512 16.55 -6.59 4.27
N LYS A 513 16.24 -6.38 2.99
CA LYS A 513 16.99 -5.50 2.07
C LYS A 513 18.48 -5.88 1.92
N LEU A 514 18.87 -7.10 2.27
CA LEU A 514 20.21 -7.62 2.03
C LEU A 514 20.41 -8.02 0.56
N VAL A 515 19.33 -8.41 -0.12
CA VAL A 515 19.29 -8.66 -1.56
C VAL A 515 18.31 -7.69 -2.22
N THR A 516 18.76 -6.91 -3.20
CA THR A 516 17.94 -5.89 -3.88
C THR A 516 18.09 -5.95 -5.40
N ARG A 517 17.20 -5.26 -6.14
CA ARG A 517 17.15 -5.25 -7.62
C ARG A 517 18.42 -4.75 -8.31
N ASN A 518 19.16 -3.84 -7.68
CA ASN A 518 20.36 -3.20 -8.23
C ASN A 518 21.56 -3.50 -7.34
N VAL A 519 22.08 -4.71 -7.46
CA VAL A 519 23.40 -5.02 -6.94
C VAL A 519 24.46 -4.48 -7.91
N GLY A 520 24.74 -3.16 -7.95
CA GLY A 520 26.00 -2.63 -8.52
C GLY A 520 25.94 -1.38 -9.43
N SER A 521 27.05 -0.63 -9.39
CA SER A 521 27.60 0.48 -10.22
C SER A 521 26.90 1.83 -10.45
N ALA A 522 25.71 2.10 -9.92
CA ALA A 522 25.22 3.49 -9.81
C ALA A 522 25.10 3.99 -8.36
N VAL A 523 25.38 3.11 -7.38
CA VAL A 523 25.19 3.36 -5.95
C VAL A 523 26.37 2.76 -5.17
N GLY A 524 27.58 3.29 -5.37
CA GLY A 524 28.77 2.97 -4.56
C GLY A 524 29.25 1.50 -4.59
N ASN A 525 30.38 1.24 -3.92
CA ASN A 525 31.03 -0.07 -3.76
C ASN A 525 30.24 -1.01 -2.81
N THR A 526 28.91 -1.10 -2.94
CA THR A 526 28.07 -1.90 -2.01
C THR A 526 28.10 -3.39 -2.32
N VAL A 527 28.39 -3.78 -3.56
CA VAL A 527 28.56 -5.18 -3.99
C VAL A 527 29.59 -5.28 -5.12
N PRO A 528 30.24 -6.45 -5.29
CA PRO A 528 31.33 -6.61 -6.26
C PRO A 528 30.86 -6.68 -7.72
N TRP A 529 29.66 -7.20 -8.00
CA TRP A 529 29.08 -7.20 -9.36
C TRP A 529 27.54 -7.29 -9.38
N ARG A 530 26.98 -7.04 -10.58
CA ARG A 530 25.56 -7.19 -10.90
C ARG A 530 25.18 -8.65 -11.17
N THR A 531 24.12 -9.10 -10.51
CA THR A 531 23.45 -10.37 -10.74
C THR A 531 21.94 -10.23 -10.51
N ASN A 532 21.13 -11.06 -11.15
CA ASN A 532 19.70 -11.09 -10.88
C ASN A 532 19.43 -11.78 -9.54
N VAL A 533 18.31 -11.46 -8.89
CA VAL A 533 18.02 -11.94 -7.54
C VAL A 533 17.82 -13.46 -7.52
N ASP A 534 17.10 -14.00 -8.50
CA ASP A 534 16.89 -15.44 -8.64
C ASP A 534 18.20 -16.22 -8.89
N GLN A 535 19.13 -15.62 -9.62
CA GLN A 535 20.46 -16.18 -9.87
C GLN A 535 21.35 -16.14 -8.63
N LEU A 536 21.33 -15.04 -7.88
CA LEU A 536 22.04 -14.91 -6.61
C LEU A 536 21.58 -15.99 -5.62
N ILE A 537 20.25 -16.14 -5.44
CA ILE A 537 19.69 -17.15 -4.54
C ILE A 537 20.02 -18.57 -5.02
N ALA A 538 20.01 -18.82 -6.34
CA ALA A 538 20.42 -20.10 -6.90
C ALA A 538 21.89 -20.40 -6.59
N GLY A 539 22.80 -19.44 -6.82
CA GLY A 539 24.22 -19.60 -6.56
C GLY A 539 24.54 -19.86 -5.09
N LEU A 540 23.85 -19.17 -4.17
CA LEU A 540 23.97 -19.44 -2.73
C LEU A 540 23.51 -20.86 -2.37
N ALA A 541 22.49 -21.41 -3.02
CA ALA A 541 22.00 -22.75 -2.73
C ALA A 541 22.90 -23.89 -3.27
N GLU A 542 23.93 -23.56 -4.06
CA GLU A 542 24.80 -24.52 -4.74
C GLU A 542 26.14 -24.77 -4.03
N ASN A 543 26.47 -24.02 -2.97
CA ASN A 543 27.75 -24.15 -2.26
C ASN A 543 27.60 -24.09 -0.72
N GLU A 544 28.60 -24.59 0.00
CA GLU A 544 28.54 -24.72 1.46
C GLU A 544 28.36 -23.39 2.18
N GLU A 545 29.14 -22.38 1.81
CA GLU A 545 29.04 -21.08 2.45
C GLU A 545 27.65 -20.46 2.21
N GLY A 546 27.17 -20.50 0.97
CA GLY A 546 25.86 -19.98 0.62
C GLY A 546 24.71 -20.70 1.33
N LEU A 547 24.80 -22.02 1.51
CA LEU A 547 23.80 -22.79 2.27
C LEU A 547 23.77 -22.39 3.74
N TRP A 548 24.93 -22.16 4.37
CA TRP A 548 25.01 -21.64 5.73
C TRP A 548 24.47 -20.22 5.83
N LEU A 549 24.78 -19.33 4.89
CA LEU A 549 24.24 -17.97 4.85
C LEU A 549 22.71 -17.97 4.73
N LEU A 550 22.14 -18.81 3.87
CA LEU A 550 20.69 -18.98 3.75
C LEU A 550 20.06 -19.51 5.04
N ALA A 551 20.66 -20.53 5.67
CA ALA A 551 20.16 -21.11 6.91
C ALA A 551 20.21 -20.12 8.08
N VAL A 552 21.32 -19.40 8.24
CA VAL A 552 21.49 -18.38 9.28
C VAL A 552 20.52 -17.21 9.08
N ALA A 553 20.34 -16.75 7.84
CA ALA A 553 19.36 -15.71 7.54
C ALA A 553 17.93 -16.16 7.87
N ALA A 554 17.56 -17.41 7.54
CA ALA A 554 16.25 -17.95 7.85
C ALA A 554 16.01 -18.11 9.37
N ASN A 555 17.02 -18.57 10.12
CA ASN A 555 16.94 -18.71 11.57
C ASN A 555 16.87 -17.37 12.32
N ALA A 556 17.59 -16.36 11.85
CA ALA A 556 17.63 -15.05 12.49
C ALA A 556 16.40 -14.19 12.16
N PHE A 557 15.61 -14.57 11.14
CA PHE A 557 14.50 -13.78 10.65
C PHE A 557 13.43 -13.56 11.73
N ASP A 558 13.13 -12.30 11.98
CA ASP A 558 12.07 -11.87 12.89
C ASP A 558 11.03 -11.06 12.10
N ALA A 559 9.80 -11.59 12.04
CA ALA A 559 8.71 -11.00 11.27
C ALA A 559 8.15 -9.72 11.91
N GLU A 560 8.34 -9.54 13.22
CA GLU A 560 7.75 -8.45 14.00
C GLU A 560 8.70 -7.27 14.19
N ARG A 561 9.97 -7.42 13.81
CA ARG A 561 11.01 -6.42 14.01
C ARG A 561 11.71 -6.02 12.71
N GLU A 562 12.29 -4.83 12.72
CA GLU A 562 13.18 -4.40 11.65
C GLU A 562 14.58 -5.01 11.82
N CYS A 563 15.25 -5.25 10.70
CA CYS A 563 16.61 -5.77 10.69
C CYS A 563 17.61 -4.61 10.58
N ALA A 564 18.57 -4.53 11.50
CA ALA A 564 19.62 -3.51 11.49
C ALA A 564 20.45 -3.57 10.19
N ASN A 565 20.65 -4.76 9.62
CA ASN A 565 21.36 -4.96 8.35
C ASN A 565 20.73 -4.21 7.16
N SER A 566 19.45 -3.83 7.25
CA SER A 566 18.73 -3.17 6.16
C SER A 566 19.11 -1.69 5.97
N PHE A 567 19.82 -1.09 6.93
CA PHE A 567 20.02 0.35 7.03
C PHE A 567 21.49 0.72 6.98
N SER A 568 21.79 1.90 6.42
CA SER A 568 23.14 2.45 6.50
C SER A 568 23.45 2.92 7.93
N PRO A 569 24.73 3.05 8.33
CA PRO A 569 25.09 3.59 9.63
C PRO A 569 24.41 4.94 9.95
N ALA A 570 24.29 5.82 8.94
CA ALA A 570 23.61 7.11 9.10
C ALA A 570 22.09 6.96 9.36
N GLN A 571 21.42 6.00 8.71
CA GLN A 571 20.00 5.73 8.94
C GLN A 571 19.75 5.15 10.34
N LEU A 572 20.67 4.32 10.83
CA LEU A 572 20.60 3.72 12.17
C LEU A 572 20.75 4.74 13.31
N LEU A 573 21.35 5.92 13.09
CA LEU A 573 21.45 6.97 14.11
C LEU A 573 20.08 7.54 14.52
N SER A 574 19.11 7.48 13.61
CA SER A 574 17.75 8.03 13.81
C SER A 574 16.74 7.01 14.35
N ARG A 575 17.19 5.79 14.68
CA ARG A 575 16.32 4.66 15.00
C ARG A 575 16.73 4.00 16.30
N ASP A 576 15.77 3.42 17.00
CA ASP A 576 16.05 2.61 18.19
C ASP A 576 16.59 1.24 17.77
N GLN A 577 17.89 1.06 17.91
CA GLN A 577 18.57 -0.20 17.56
C GLN A 577 18.26 -1.33 18.56
N ALA A 578 17.77 -1.01 19.76
CA ALA A 578 17.42 -2.03 20.77
C ALA A 578 16.20 -2.85 20.35
N GLU A 579 15.32 -2.28 19.53
CA GLU A 579 14.13 -2.96 18.99
C GLU A 579 14.42 -3.73 17.69
N MET A 580 15.63 -3.64 17.13
CA MET A 580 16.02 -4.31 15.88
C MET A 580 16.72 -5.63 16.12
N TYR A 581 16.66 -6.54 15.15
CA TYR A 581 17.51 -7.75 15.12
C TYR A 581 18.63 -7.61 14.10
N THR A 582 19.56 -8.56 14.10
CA THR A 582 20.68 -8.59 13.15
C THR A 582 20.81 -10.00 12.58
N ILE A 583 21.07 -10.08 11.28
CA ILE A 583 21.46 -11.32 10.61
C ILE A 583 22.98 -11.42 10.68
N PRO A 584 23.55 -12.42 11.36
CA PRO A 584 25.00 -12.56 11.47
C PRO A 584 25.62 -13.12 10.19
N ASP A 585 26.88 -12.74 9.94
CA ASP A 585 27.73 -13.29 8.89
C ASP A 585 28.26 -14.68 9.28
N VAL A 586 28.67 -15.47 8.28
CA VAL A 586 29.11 -16.86 8.45
C VAL A 586 30.63 -16.97 8.39
N ASP A 587 31.18 -17.87 9.20
CA ASP A 587 32.58 -18.29 9.16
C ASP A 587 32.66 -19.81 9.28
N LEU A 588 32.91 -20.47 8.14
CA LEU A 588 33.01 -21.93 8.08
C LEU A 588 34.14 -22.50 8.93
N ALA A 589 35.14 -21.74 9.37
CA ALA A 589 36.17 -22.27 10.24
C ALA A 589 35.70 -22.45 11.70
N ARG A 590 34.61 -21.79 12.10
CA ARG A 590 34.15 -21.77 13.50
C ARG A 590 33.12 -22.87 13.80
N PRO A 591 33.08 -23.41 15.03
CA PRO A 591 32.13 -24.46 15.39
C PRO A 591 30.66 -24.04 15.28
N ASP A 592 30.36 -22.79 15.64
CA ASP A 592 29.03 -22.18 15.53
C ASP A 592 28.75 -21.61 14.14
N ARG A 593 29.74 -21.66 13.24
CA ARG A 593 29.70 -21.13 11.87
C ARG A 593 29.39 -19.64 11.78
N LEU A 594 29.50 -18.89 12.87
CA LEU A 594 29.20 -17.45 12.91
C LEU A 594 30.49 -16.63 12.94
N ARG A 595 30.62 -15.67 12.03
CA ARG A 595 31.75 -14.75 12.01
C ARG A 595 31.65 -13.78 13.17
N ARG A 596 32.76 -13.59 13.89
CA ARG A 596 32.82 -12.68 15.06
C ARG A 596 33.82 -11.55 14.85
N ASP A 597 33.65 -10.50 15.64
CA ASP A 597 34.58 -9.38 15.70
C ASP A 597 35.98 -9.80 16.15
N ARG A 598 36.94 -8.85 16.12
CA ARG A 598 38.33 -9.10 16.53
C ARG A 598 38.45 -9.56 17.99
N GLY A 599 37.46 -9.27 18.82
CA GLY A 599 37.40 -9.73 20.21
C GLY A 599 36.85 -11.16 20.36
N GLY A 600 36.27 -11.72 19.29
CA GLY A 600 35.62 -13.03 19.29
C GLY A 600 34.30 -13.06 20.08
N VAL A 601 33.73 -11.90 20.40
CA VAL A 601 32.56 -11.78 21.30
C VAL A 601 31.29 -11.55 20.51
N ALA A 602 31.20 -10.46 19.73
CA ALA A 602 29.99 -10.13 18.98
C ALA A 602 30.03 -10.75 17.57
N ALA A 603 28.90 -11.28 17.10
CA ALA A 603 28.76 -11.70 15.71
C ALA A 603 28.77 -10.47 14.80
N LEU A 604 29.50 -10.56 13.68
CA LEU A 604 29.49 -9.50 12.67
C LEU A 604 28.20 -9.55 11.85
N ALA A 605 27.68 -8.40 11.48
CA ALA A 605 26.49 -8.31 10.64
C ALA A 605 26.79 -8.74 9.20
N LEU A 606 25.92 -9.56 8.63
CA LEU A 606 25.97 -9.94 7.22
C LEU A 606 25.79 -8.72 6.31
N THR A 607 26.55 -8.66 5.22
CA THR A 607 26.52 -7.56 4.24
C THR A 607 26.07 -8.04 2.86
N PRO A 608 25.47 -7.15 2.03
CA PRO A 608 25.17 -7.47 0.64
C PRO A 608 26.39 -7.90 -0.17
N TRP A 609 27.56 -7.31 0.10
CA TRP A 609 28.82 -7.67 -0.55
C TRP A 609 29.15 -9.15 -0.35
N ARG A 610 29.07 -9.63 0.89
CA ARG A 610 29.39 -11.02 1.21
C ARG A 610 28.44 -12.01 0.54
N LEU A 611 27.16 -11.67 0.46
CA LEU A 611 26.16 -12.49 -0.24
C LEU A 611 26.49 -12.66 -1.73
N VAL A 612 26.90 -11.59 -2.40
CA VAL A 612 27.24 -11.67 -3.83
C VAL A 612 28.51 -12.51 -4.03
N LEU A 613 29.56 -12.31 -3.22
CA LEU A 613 30.77 -13.14 -3.28
C LEU A 613 30.46 -14.62 -3.08
N ALA A 614 29.69 -14.96 -2.05
CA ALA A 614 29.34 -16.34 -1.74
C ALA A 614 28.40 -16.97 -2.80
N SER A 615 27.70 -16.17 -3.61
CA SER A 615 26.81 -16.68 -4.66
C SER A 615 27.56 -17.20 -5.90
N ASP A 616 28.77 -16.72 -6.16
CA ASP A 616 29.59 -17.16 -7.29
C ASP A 616 31.06 -17.25 -6.87
N PRO A 617 31.48 -18.38 -6.26
CA PRO A 617 32.84 -18.56 -5.77
C PRO A 617 33.91 -18.54 -6.87
N VAL A 618 33.53 -18.79 -8.13
CA VAL A 618 34.48 -18.75 -9.26
C VAL A 618 34.79 -17.30 -9.58
N ARG A 619 33.76 -16.49 -9.79
CA ARG A 619 33.92 -15.06 -10.06
C ARG A 619 34.51 -14.29 -8.89
N ALA A 620 34.22 -14.72 -7.65
CA ALA A 620 34.85 -14.15 -6.47
C ALA A 620 36.37 -14.31 -6.49
N ARG A 621 36.88 -15.49 -6.89
CA ARG A 621 38.32 -15.73 -7.04
C ARG A 621 38.93 -14.94 -8.17
N GLU A 622 38.24 -14.82 -9.31
CA GLU A 622 38.73 -13.97 -10.41
C GLU A 622 38.91 -12.52 -9.97
N LEU A 623 38.01 -12.00 -9.14
CA LEU A 623 38.13 -10.66 -8.56
C LEU A 623 39.31 -10.57 -7.56
N GLU A 624 39.49 -11.58 -6.70
CA GLU A 624 40.62 -11.65 -5.76
C GLU A 624 41.96 -11.75 -6.52
N ASP A 625 42.03 -12.54 -7.59
CA ASP A 625 43.22 -12.67 -8.45
C ASP A 625 43.52 -11.38 -9.24
N GLU A 626 42.48 -10.62 -9.64
CA GLU A 626 42.62 -9.29 -10.25
C GLU A 626 43.12 -8.24 -9.24
N GLU A 627 42.65 -8.28 -7.98
CA GLU A 627 43.11 -7.40 -6.90
C GLU A 627 44.55 -7.75 -6.46
N GLU A 628 44.90 -9.04 -6.32
CA GLU A 628 46.27 -9.50 -6.02
C GLU A 628 47.25 -9.23 -7.18
N GLY A 629 46.76 -9.11 -8.42
CA GLY A 629 47.55 -8.68 -9.58
C GLY A 629 47.85 -7.17 -9.62
N GLU A 630 47.06 -6.36 -8.91
CA GLU A 630 47.30 -4.91 -8.72
C GLU A 630 48.04 -4.58 -7.41
N ASP A 631 48.14 -5.51 -6.46
CA ASP A 631 48.93 -5.40 -5.23
C ASP A 631 50.43 -5.69 -5.48
N THR A 632 51.02 -4.93 -6.40
CA THR A 632 52.44 -4.57 -6.21
C THR A 632 52.40 -3.47 -5.15
N GLU A 633 52.94 -3.69 -3.95
CA GLU A 633 53.06 -2.65 -2.92
C GLU A 633 53.59 -1.37 -3.57
N LEU A 634 52.68 -0.42 -3.88
CA LEU A 634 53.05 0.85 -4.46
C LEU A 634 54.02 1.48 -3.46
N ASP A 635 55.22 1.81 -3.93
CA ASP A 635 56.18 2.57 -3.13
C ASP A 635 55.45 3.78 -2.51
N ILE A 636 55.82 4.19 -1.30
CA ILE A 636 55.16 5.31 -0.60
C ILE A 636 55.07 6.54 -1.53
N ALA A 637 56.05 6.72 -2.41
CA ALA A 637 56.03 7.72 -3.48
C ALA A 637 54.86 7.54 -4.48
N GLU A 638 54.62 6.33 -4.96
CA GLU A 638 53.52 6.00 -5.88
C GLU A 638 52.15 6.04 -5.19
N LEU A 639 52.08 5.68 -3.90
CA LEU A 639 50.87 5.83 -3.09
C LEU A 639 50.54 7.32 -2.89
N ILE A 640 51.52 8.15 -2.55
CA ILE A 640 51.36 9.60 -2.42
C ILE A 640 50.91 10.21 -3.75
N GLU A 641 51.50 9.81 -4.87
CA GLU A 641 51.12 10.29 -6.20
C GLU A 641 49.70 9.86 -6.59
N THR A 642 49.30 8.63 -6.22
CA THR A 642 47.94 8.14 -6.45
C THR A 642 46.92 8.89 -5.59
N LYS A 643 47.23 9.16 -4.32
CA LYS A 643 46.37 9.98 -3.44
C LYS A 643 46.29 11.43 -3.91
N ARG A 644 47.37 11.99 -4.45
CA ARG A 644 47.39 13.33 -5.08
C ARG A 644 46.48 13.38 -6.31
N ARG A 645 46.60 12.41 -7.23
CA ARG A 645 45.71 12.30 -8.41
C ARG A 645 44.25 12.11 -8.02
N ALA A 646 43.97 11.33 -6.97
CA ALA A 646 42.62 11.16 -6.45
C ALA A 646 42.05 12.47 -5.86
N LEU A 647 42.88 13.26 -5.17
CA LEU A 647 42.47 14.57 -4.65
C LEU A 647 42.14 15.55 -5.79
N VAL A 648 42.96 15.58 -6.86
CA VAL A 648 42.69 16.41 -8.04
C VAL A 648 41.37 16.01 -8.69
N ARG A 649 41.14 14.71 -8.94
CA ARG A 649 39.87 14.21 -9.50
C ARG A 649 38.65 14.55 -8.64
N ALA A 650 38.80 14.53 -7.31
CA ALA A 650 37.73 14.90 -6.40
C ALA A 650 37.39 16.40 -6.51
N ILE A 651 38.39 17.26 -6.73
CA ILE A 651 38.19 18.70 -6.97
C ILE A 651 37.52 18.92 -8.33
N GLU A 652 37.98 18.25 -9.39
CA GLU A 652 37.36 18.30 -10.73
C GLU A 652 35.89 17.85 -10.68
N THR A 653 35.60 16.76 -9.95
CA THR A 653 34.22 16.27 -9.76
C THR A 653 33.35 17.29 -9.01
N ALA A 654 33.93 17.98 -8.01
CA ALA A 654 33.21 19.01 -7.27
C ALA A 654 32.90 20.24 -8.16
N GLU A 655 33.83 20.59 -9.06
CA GLU A 655 33.64 21.64 -10.07
C GLU A 655 32.54 21.25 -11.07
N GLU A 656 32.55 20.04 -11.61
CA GLU A 656 31.48 19.53 -12.50
C GLU A 656 30.10 19.57 -11.82
N LYS A 657 30.02 19.17 -10.54
CA LYS A 657 28.77 19.21 -9.78
C LYS A 657 28.29 20.62 -9.52
N LEU A 658 29.20 21.56 -9.36
CA LEU A 658 28.88 22.98 -9.22
C LEU A 658 28.37 23.54 -10.55
N ASP A 659 28.99 23.19 -11.67
CA ASP A 659 28.53 23.58 -13.00
C ASP A 659 27.15 23.00 -13.32
N ASP A 660 26.90 21.72 -12.99
CA ASP A 660 25.59 21.08 -13.10
C ASP A 660 24.51 21.87 -12.31
N LEU A 661 24.84 22.29 -11.08
CA LEU A 661 23.95 23.05 -10.21
C LEU A 661 23.66 24.44 -10.77
N LEU A 662 24.70 25.15 -11.24
CA LEU A 662 24.57 26.45 -11.88
C LEU A 662 23.77 26.37 -13.20
N ALA A 663 23.97 25.31 -13.99
CA ALA A 663 23.21 25.05 -15.19
C ALA A 663 21.73 24.78 -14.90
N CYS A 664 21.42 24.04 -13.83
CA CYS A 664 20.05 23.80 -13.38
C CYS A 664 19.34 25.11 -13.02
N VAL A 665 20.02 26.02 -12.32
CA VAL A 665 19.45 27.33 -11.92
C VAL A 665 19.35 28.29 -13.11
N ALA A 666 20.17 28.10 -14.15
CA ALA A 666 20.09 28.87 -15.39
C ALA A 666 18.93 28.44 -16.32
N SER A 667 18.26 27.32 -16.03
CA SER A 667 17.14 26.79 -16.83
C SER A 667 15.92 27.74 -16.87
N PRO A 668 15.14 27.75 -17.97
CA PRO A 668 13.93 28.56 -18.09
C PRO A 668 12.89 28.30 -16.98
N GLU A 669 12.81 27.07 -16.50
CA GLU A 669 11.90 26.63 -15.44
C GLU A 669 12.35 27.16 -14.07
N ALA A 670 13.65 27.11 -13.77
CA ALA A 670 14.19 27.62 -12.51
C ALA A 670 14.10 29.15 -12.40
N LYS A 671 14.21 29.87 -13.52
CA LYS A 671 14.03 31.35 -13.59
C LYS A 671 12.64 31.83 -13.20
N GLN A 672 11.65 30.94 -13.14
CA GLN A 672 10.29 31.25 -12.67
C GLN A 672 10.13 31.04 -11.15
N THR A 673 11.18 30.57 -10.47
CA THR A 673 11.22 30.34 -9.03
C THR A 673 12.10 31.37 -8.32
N THR A 674 12.01 31.48 -7.00
CA THR A 674 12.89 32.33 -6.16
C THR A 674 14.15 31.59 -5.70
N LEU A 675 14.44 30.41 -6.26
CA LEU A 675 15.53 29.55 -5.81
C LEU A 675 16.87 30.03 -6.38
N THR A 676 17.85 30.21 -5.50
CA THR A 676 19.25 30.51 -5.81
C THR A 676 20.06 29.21 -5.83
N ALA A 677 21.16 29.18 -6.58
CA ALA A 677 21.99 27.97 -6.72
C ALA A 677 22.48 27.39 -5.39
N PHE A 678 22.73 28.25 -4.41
CA PHE A 678 23.21 27.86 -3.08
C PHE A 678 22.17 28.06 -1.97
N GLY A 679 20.90 28.25 -2.34
CA GLY A 679 19.83 28.48 -1.37
C GLY A 679 20.00 29.77 -0.56
N SER A 680 19.54 29.73 0.68
CA SER A 680 19.59 30.83 1.64
C SER A 680 20.99 31.02 2.25
N LEU A 681 21.26 32.18 2.85
CA LEU A 681 22.55 32.46 3.52
C LEU A 681 22.95 31.37 4.54
N PRO A 682 22.04 30.84 5.40
CA PRO A 682 22.36 29.75 6.32
C PRO A 682 22.72 28.41 5.66
N GLU A 683 22.30 28.18 4.40
CA GLU A 683 22.65 26.98 3.64
C GLU A 683 24.00 27.14 2.92
N TRP A 684 24.35 28.37 2.53
CA TRP A 684 25.61 28.72 1.91
C TRP A 684 26.79 28.77 2.90
N GLU A 685 26.59 29.30 4.11
CA GLU A 685 27.64 29.46 5.13
C GLU A 685 28.41 28.14 5.43
N PRO A 686 27.75 26.98 5.68
CA PRO A 686 28.46 25.72 5.89
C PRO A 686 29.30 25.26 4.70
N ILE A 687 28.88 25.60 3.48
CA ILE A 687 29.59 25.26 2.24
C ILE A 687 30.85 26.14 2.13
N ASP A 688 30.72 27.46 2.33
CA ASP A 688 31.84 28.40 2.31
C ASP A 688 32.89 28.06 3.38
N ASP A 689 32.45 27.78 4.61
CA ASP A 689 33.35 27.39 5.70
C ASP A 689 34.14 26.12 5.37
N ARG A 690 33.49 25.13 4.75
CA ARG A 690 34.15 23.87 4.38
C ARG A 690 35.15 24.06 3.24
N VAL A 691 34.82 24.89 2.25
CA VAL A 691 35.71 25.23 1.13
C VAL A 691 36.92 26.02 1.65
N ARG A 692 36.73 27.00 2.54
CA ARG A 692 37.83 27.74 3.16
C ARG A 692 38.72 26.85 4.01
N ALA A 693 38.14 25.94 4.79
CA ALA A 693 38.91 24.98 5.57
C ALA A 693 39.75 24.06 4.66
N LEU A 694 39.19 23.57 3.56
CA LEU A 694 39.92 22.78 2.57
C LEU A 694 41.05 23.58 1.91
N ALA A 695 40.77 24.81 1.48
CA ALA A 695 41.76 25.70 0.88
C ALA A 695 42.91 26.01 1.85
N ALA A 696 42.60 26.25 3.13
CA ALA A 696 43.61 26.47 4.16
C ALA A 696 44.51 25.24 4.37
N VAL A 697 43.95 24.03 4.39
CA VAL A 697 44.73 22.79 4.51
C VAL A 697 45.66 22.61 3.31
N ILE A 698 45.17 22.82 2.08
CA ILE A 698 45.96 22.70 0.85
C ILE A 698 47.09 23.74 0.85
N TYR A 699 46.77 25.00 1.19
CA TYR A 699 47.72 26.10 1.18
C TYR A 699 48.83 25.93 2.24
N ASN A 700 48.48 25.48 3.45
CA ASN A 700 49.43 25.28 4.54
C ASN A 700 50.41 24.11 4.29
N HIS A 701 50.08 23.22 3.35
CA HIS A 701 50.93 22.09 2.96
C HIS A 701 51.50 22.25 1.55
N ARG A 702 51.53 23.47 1.02
CA ARG A 702 52.21 23.74 -0.26
C ARG A 702 53.72 23.42 -0.11
N PRO A 703 54.37 22.86 -1.13
CA PRO A 703 55.82 22.70 -1.12
C PRO A 703 56.52 24.05 -0.92
N GLU A 704 57.61 24.07 -0.14
CA GLU A 704 58.53 25.22 -0.15
C GLU A 704 59.11 25.32 -1.56
N ALA A 705 59.11 26.53 -2.13
CA ALA A 705 59.85 26.77 -3.35
C ALA A 705 61.32 26.51 -3.04
N LEU A 706 61.99 25.65 -3.82
CA LEU A 706 63.45 25.62 -3.81
C LEU A 706 63.88 27.01 -4.29
N ASP A 707 64.54 27.76 -3.42
CA ASP A 707 65.22 29.00 -3.78
C ASP A 707 66.29 28.64 -4.83
N GLU A 708 65.93 28.77 -6.11
CA GLU A 708 66.89 29.04 -7.18
C GLU A 708 67.42 30.45 -6.92
N ASP A 709 68.48 30.57 -6.13
CA ASP A 709 69.55 31.57 -6.28
C ASP A 709 70.53 31.46 -5.09
N ASP A 710 71.74 30.98 -5.37
CA ASP A 710 73.01 31.51 -4.86
C ASP A 710 74.16 30.51 -5.15
N GLU A 711 74.79 30.64 -6.32
CA GLU A 711 76.23 30.35 -6.50
C GLU A 711 76.78 31.14 -7.71
N ASP A 712 77.38 32.29 -7.34
CA ASP A 712 78.67 32.78 -7.79
C ASP A 712 78.80 34.02 -8.71
N GLU A 713 79.37 35.04 -8.06
CA GLU A 713 80.05 36.24 -8.52
C GLU A 713 81.22 36.00 -9.50
N GLU A 714 81.47 37.03 -10.31
CA GLU A 714 82.75 37.48 -10.87
C GLU A 714 83.55 36.59 -11.86
N THR A 715 83.65 37.06 -13.11
CA THR A 715 84.98 37.39 -13.67
C THR A 715 84.87 38.43 -14.79
N GLU A 716 85.68 39.49 -14.64
CA GLU A 716 86.07 40.44 -15.67
C GLU A 716 86.64 39.72 -16.91
N GLU A 717 86.32 40.20 -18.11
CA GLU A 717 87.31 40.36 -19.18
C GLU A 717 86.80 41.36 -20.23
N ASP A 718 87.45 42.53 -20.25
CA ASP A 718 87.60 43.43 -21.41
C ASP A 718 87.93 42.61 -22.67
N TRP A 719 87.42 43.01 -23.85
CA TRP A 719 88.19 43.21 -25.09
C TRP A 719 87.33 43.95 -26.14
N GLU A 720 87.73 45.21 -26.39
CA GLU A 720 87.59 46.11 -27.56
C GLU A 720 86.22 46.39 -28.23
#